data_AF-A0A934IAX0-F1
#
_entry.id   AF-A0A934IAX0-F1
#
_cell.length_a   1.000
_cell.length_b   1.000
_cell.length_c   1.000
_cell.angle_alpha   90.00
_cell.angle_beta   90.00
_cell.angle_gamma   90.00
#
_symmetry.space_group_name_H-M   'P 1'
#
loop_
_entity.id
_entity.type
_entity.pdbx_description
1 polymer ?
#
loop_
_entity_poly.entity_id
_entity_poly.type
_entity_poly.pdbx_seq_one_letter_code
_entity_poly.pdbx_strand_id
1 'polypeptide(L)'
;MRISARQHPRGTGRAGGLQGVLSVATAAAVGLTLAAPATAAEVVPVGEGSYTTAPVGPAPEGCGDLSTNPRQYMTEDAPPGPVPTNDWWSSLVFKKWDCQYSQPLHAHPASYQPNAAGLGISYTTTPTISGSAGGVGEYHFMYAENLVAGVAGLDADVVRVADWSDWTVTPSWSDGTRTLEATIGHGLPFSYYRATGGDALLTASSTPTVWLDEGTQVGFSVDGRDYVAFAPPGGDWSLSGQELRSPLGETGYFSVAVLPTTPGDTDADRTALAATYAEHAYSEVVGTTVDYAYDESSADVTVTYGYETESVLGDQEGTVIALYPHQADHLVGADLVEETYVSPRGPMPVIAGADAFTTVTQFTGVLPEIPAVATGDGAERAKLEGYLDEVAEEPVLILNDDTYWTGKGLGRAARIAEIADQLGETEIRDTALDQMREVLTDWFTATEGKTEKVFAYNEAWGTLVGFPGSYGSDKELNDHHFHYGYYVAAAATLAKFDPEWASDERYGGMVDLLIRDANSYDRDEDRFPYLRDFDIYAGHDWAAGHAAFAAGNNQESSSEGQNFAGALIQWGEATGDTAVRDAGVYLWTTQASAIQNYWFNSSGEAFPENFPHTTVGMVWGDGGSYSTWFSAAPEMIQGINMLPITGNHLYLGYRPDYVLENYAEVVANKGGEPDVWQDILWSFLALGDGEAALEGLLADPGYTVEEGESRAHTYHWVANLAALGTVDTSVTADHVLSSVFVKNGQKTYVASNTGSSPLTVTFSDGTELVVAAGTTATTGAHTWSGGGGVGVDPGEPTEEPTDEPTDEPTEEPTDEPTDEPTDPTPGDFDGELLLTADGGLVADVDAPGTVTVAAATGNHDGEPASPSTFVAEDVTATLAPGGTRFALDLDAGTTVGNGTQVRVSYDLTGDGSFDRVETYAYFATDPVVGYETYTEARGLRSSSGTLGDLDGGTVQVEVWSAIGRGPTTLAVGGASSVTIPFTR
;
A
#
# COMPACT_ATOMS: atom_id res chain seq x y z
N MET A 1 -19.54 -27.16 -20.15
CA MET A 1 -19.92 -27.84 -21.41
C MET A 1 -21.41 -27.67 -21.75
N ARG A 2 -21.77 -26.64 -22.54
CA ARG A 2 -22.94 -26.60 -23.44
C ARG A 2 -22.77 -25.43 -24.42
N ILE A 3 -22.14 -25.73 -25.54
CA ILE A 3 -21.93 -24.84 -26.69
C ILE A 3 -23.24 -24.71 -27.47
N SER A 4 -23.62 -23.49 -27.86
CA SER A 4 -24.62 -23.28 -28.92
C SER A 4 -24.05 -22.40 -30.03
N ALA A 5 -23.44 -23.06 -31.01
CA ALA A 5 -23.08 -22.49 -32.29
C ALA A 5 -24.33 -22.29 -33.16
N ARG A 6 -24.50 -21.10 -33.74
CA ARG A 6 -25.37 -20.90 -34.91
C ARG A 6 -24.53 -20.64 -36.16
N GLN A 7 -24.41 -21.68 -36.98
CA GLN A 7 -24.04 -21.58 -38.39
C GLN A 7 -25.26 -21.24 -39.24
N HIS A 8 -25.08 -20.44 -40.31
CA HIS A 8 -25.44 -20.73 -41.72
C HIS A 8 -25.42 -19.45 -42.59
N PRO A 9 -25.28 -19.53 -43.94
CA PRO A 9 -24.20 -20.18 -44.69
C PRO A 9 -23.67 -19.31 -45.86
N ARG A 10 -22.52 -19.69 -46.41
CA ARG A 10 -21.95 -19.17 -47.66
C ARG A 10 -22.84 -19.47 -48.87
N GLY A 11 -23.14 -18.44 -49.67
CA GLY A 11 -23.68 -18.56 -51.03
C GLY A 11 -22.67 -18.06 -52.07
N THR A 12 -22.34 -18.90 -53.05
CA THR A 12 -21.48 -18.57 -54.19
C THR A 12 -22.28 -17.94 -55.33
N GLY A 13 -21.73 -16.91 -55.98
CA GLY A 13 -22.31 -16.30 -57.19
C GLY A 13 -21.30 -15.42 -57.93
N ARG A 14 -20.95 -15.81 -59.16
CA ARG A 14 -19.96 -15.18 -60.05
C ARG A 14 -20.51 -13.95 -60.78
N ALA A 15 -19.59 -12.98 -60.98
CA ALA A 15 -19.38 -12.11 -62.15
C ALA A 15 -20.41 -11.02 -62.52
N GLY A 16 -19.89 -9.78 -62.64
CA GLY A 16 -20.51 -8.69 -63.38
C GLY A 16 -19.88 -7.35 -63.01
N GLY A 17 -18.89 -6.88 -63.79
CA GLY A 17 -18.31 -5.56 -63.59
C GLY A 17 -19.27 -4.45 -64.01
N LEU A 18 -19.12 -3.27 -63.39
CA LEU A 18 -19.42 -2.00 -64.05
C LEU A 18 -18.64 -0.87 -63.36
N GLN A 19 -18.00 -0.06 -64.19
CA GLN A 19 -17.29 1.17 -63.82
C GLN A 19 -18.26 2.21 -63.24
N GLY A 20 -17.84 2.90 -62.19
CA GLY A 20 -18.54 4.05 -61.61
C GLY A 20 -17.54 5.08 -61.11
N VAL A 21 -17.30 6.08 -61.94
CA VAL A 21 -16.47 7.27 -61.71
C VAL A 21 -17.03 8.07 -60.53
N LEU A 22 -16.19 8.48 -59.58
CA LEU A 22 -16.46 9.65 -58.74
C LEU A 22 -15.18 10.47 -58.52
N SER A 23 -15.07 11.50 -59.36
CA SER A 23 -14.67 12.88 -59.07
C SER A 23 -13.61 13.15 -57.98
N VAL A 24 -12.39 13.42 -58.44
CA VAL A 24 -11.37 14.19 -57.70
C VAL A 24 -11.83 15.64 -57.59
N ALA A 25 -12.02 16.13 -56.36
CA ALA A 25 -12.11 17.56 -56.05
C ALA A 25 -10.93 17.92 -55.13
N THR A 26 -9.90 18.47 -55.74
CA THR A 26 -8.76 19.07 -55.05
C THR A 26 -9.17 20.45 -54.55
N ALA A 27 -9.27 20.63 -53.25
CA ALA A 27 -9.37 21.95 -52.62
C ALA A 27 -8.23 22.06 -51.60
N ALA A 28 -7.23 22.86 -51.95
CA ALA A 28 -6.20 23.31 -51.04
C ALA A 28 -6.83 24.21 -49.96
N ALA A 29 -6.76 23.77 -48.70
CA ALA A 29 -7.04 24.62 -47.55
C ALA A 29 -5.71 24.90 -46.85
N VAL A 30 -5.40 26.19 -46.78
CA VAL A 30 -4.25 26.81 -46.14
C VAL A 30 -4.26 26.45 -44.66
N GLY A 31 -3.12 25.95 -44.15
CA GLY A 31 -2.90 25.77 -42.72
C GLY A 31 -3.01 27.11 -41.99
N LEU A 32 -4.09 27.27 -41.23
CA LEU A 32 -4.06 28.04 -39.99
C LEU A 32 -3.96 27.02 -38.87
N THR A 33 -2.79 26.90 -38.26
CA THR A 33 -2.64 26.36 -36.91
C THR A 33 -3.35 27.31 -35.97
N LEU A 34 -4.62 27.02 -35.67
CA LEU A 34 -5.26 27.51 -34.47
C LEU A 34 -4.62 26.71 -33.33
N ALA A 35 -3.62 27.31 -32.67
CA ALA A 35 -3.24 26.88 -31.34
C ALA A 35 -4.48 27.10 -30.47
N ALA A 36 -5.09 26.02 -30.00
CA ALA A 36 -6.07 26.09 -28.93
C ALA A 36 -5.34 26.65 -27.69
N PRO A 37 -5.83 27.72 -27.05
CA PRO A 37 -5.37 28.05 -25.71
C PRO A 37 -6.03 27.05 -24.77
N ALA A 38 -5.33 25.98 -24.38
CA ALA A 38 -5.71 25.22 -23.21
C ALA A 38 -5.25 26.03 -22.00
N THR A 39 -6.10 26.93 -21.51
CA THR A 39 -6.09 27.29 -20.09
C THR A 39 -7.06 26.31 -19.45
N ALA A 40 -6.54 25.14 -19.02
CA ALA A 40 -7.33 24.18 -18.26
C ALA A 40 -7.84 24.87 -16.98
N ALA A 41 -9.08 24.57 -16.59
CA ALA A 41 -9.60 25.03 -15.31
C ALA A 41 -8.73 24.44 -14.20
N GLU A 42 -8.19 25.29 -13.33
CA GLU A 42 -7.37 24.90 -12.19
C GLU A 42 -8.14 23.96 -11.25
N VAL A 43 -9.47 24.09 -11.21
CA VAL A 43 -10.39 23.25 -10.45
C VAL A 43 -11.32 22.50 -11.40
N VAL A 44 -11.39 21.17 -11.27
CA VAL A 44 -12.22 20.28 -12.08
C VAL A 44 -13.42 19.80 -11.24
N PRO A 45 -14.66 20.13 -11.63
CA PRO A 45 -15.85 19.72 -10.89
C PRO A 45 -16.16 18.23 -11.06
N VAL A 46 -16.67 17.62 -9.99
CA VAL A 46 -17.14 16.23 -9.92
C VAL A 46 -18.39 16.23 -9.06
N GLY A 47 -19.57 16.33 -9.69
CA GLY A 47 -20.81 16.63 -8.98
C GLY A 47 -20.76 18.04 -8.35
N GLU A 48 -21.06 18.13 -7.06
CA GLU A 48 -20.82 19.32 -6.23
C GLU A 48 -19.39 19.36 -5.64
N GLY A 49 -18.65 18.25 -5.70
CA GLY A 49 -17.25 18.19 -5.35
C GLY A 49 -16.33 18.67 -6.47
N SER A 50 -15.02 18.62 -6.21
CA SER A 50 -13.98 18.94 -7.18
C SER A 50 -12.59 18.52 -6.71
N TYR A 51 -11.68 18.32 -7.67
CA TYR A 51 -10.24 18.25 -7.44
C TYR A 51 -9.53 19.38 -8.19
N THR A 52 -8.28 19.65 -7.84
CA THR A 52 -7.46 20.65 -8.54
C THR A 52 -6.46 19.99 -9.49
N THR A 53 -6.15 20.64 -10.62
CA THR A 53 -5.03 20.30 -11.50
C THR A 53 -3.87 21.27 -11.33
N ALA A 54 -4.02 22.31 -10.51
CA ALA A 54 -2.88 23.12 -10.09
C ALA A 54 -1.91 22.31 -9.24
N PRO A 55 -0.60 22.57 -9.37
CA PRO A 55 0.38 22.11 -8.40
C PRO A 55 0.05 22.67 -7.01
N VAL A 56 -0.21 21.80 -6.05
CA VAL A 56 -0.45 22.16 -4.64
C VAL A 56 0.80 21.89 -3.81
N GLY A 57 1.17 20.62 -3.70
CA GLY A 57 2.36 20.16 -2.98
C GLY A 57 3.43 19.60 -3.91
N PRO A 58 4.41 18.87 -3.36
CA PRO A 58 5.44 18.24 -4.17
C PRO A 58 4.83 17.19 -5.11
N ALA A 59 5.40 17.09 -6.30
CA ALA A 59 5.09 15.99 -7.22
C ALA A 59 5.95 14.75 -6.87
N PRO A 60 5.54 13.55 -7.31
CA PRO A 60 6.35 12.35 -7.17
C PRO A 60 7.75 12.57 -7.77
N GLU A 61 8.79 12.25 -7.00
CA GLU A 61 10.17 12.63 -7.35
C GLU A 61 11.13 11.43 -7.37
N GLY A 62 12.04 11.42 -8.33
CA GLY A 62 13.09 10.41 -8.51
C GLY A 62 14.20 10.93 -9.41
N CYS A 63 14.93 10.04 -10.08
CA CYS A 63 15.95 10.42 -11.05
C CYS A 63 15.44 11.26 -12.23
N GLY A 64 16.29 12.18 -12.74
CA GLY A 64 15.99 12.96 -13.94
C GLY A 64 14.78 13.90 -13.76
N ASP A 65 13.97 14.03 -14.82
CA ASP A 65 12.81 14.95 -14.84
C ASP A 65 11.50 14.25 -14.42
N LEU A 66 11.56 13.24 -13.53
CA LEU A 66 10.45 12.30 -13.26
C LEU A 66 9.19 12.99 -12.73
N SER A 67 9.36 14.07 -11.98
CA SER A 67 8.26 14.88 -11.46
C SER A 67 7.39 15.52 -12.55
N THR A 68 7.91 15.62 -13.77
CA THR A 68 7.20 16.21 -14.93
C THR A 68 7.08 15.25 -16.12
N ASN A 69 7.86 14.16 -16.13
CA ASN A 69 7.88 13.17 -17.20
C ASN A 69 8.12 11.76 -16.62
N PRO A 70 7.09 11.11 -16.05
CA PRO A 70 7.22 9.77 -15.48
C PRO A 70 7.49 8.69 -16.53
N ARG A 71 7.10 8.94 -17.79
CA ARG A 71 7.33 8.01 -18.90
C ARG A 71 8.76 8.08 -19.47
N GLN A 72 9.65 8.89 -18.90
CA GLN A 72 11.02 9.07 -19.43
C GLN A 72 11.88 7.80 -19.40
N TYR A 73 11.49 6.78 -18.64
CA TYR A 73 12.18 5.48 -18.54
C TYR A 73 11.42 4.36 -19.25
N MET A 74 10.48 4.70 -20.12
CA MET A 74 9.78 3.77 -20.99
C MET A 74 10.33 3.88 -22.42
N THR A 75 10.08 2.87 -23.26
CA THR A 75 10.29 2.95 -24.71
C THR A 75 9.06 3.57 -25.38
N GLU A 76 9.11 3.75 -26.70
CA GLU A 76 7.95 4.20 -27.49
C GLU A 76 6.86 3.12 -27.61
N ASP A 77 7.19 1.86 -27.36
CA ASP A 77 6.29 0.70 -27.49
C ASP A 77 5.47 0.44 -26.20
N ALA A 78 5.89 1.01 -25.07
CA ALA A 78 5.22 0.86 -23.78
C ALA A 78 3.73 1.28 -23.83
N PRO A 79 2.82 0.52 -23.21
CA PRO A 79 1.39 0.83 -23.20
C PRO A 79 1.11 2.29 -22.81
N PRO A 80 0.30 3.03 -23.60
CA PRO A 80 0.03 4.43 -23.31
C PRO A 80 -0.80 4.59 -22.03
N GLY A 81 -0.92 5.82 -21.53
CA GLY A 81 -1.76 6.13 -20.38
C GLY A 81 -0.97 6.24 -19.06
N PRO A 82 -1.66 6.07 -17.91
CA PRO A 82 -1.10 6.28 -16.59
C PRO A 82 0.03 5.29 -16.30
N VAL A 83 0.98 5.69 -15.46
CA VAL A 83 2.15 4.87 -15.14
C VAL A 83 1.84 3.96 -13.95
N PRO A 84 2.01 2.63 -14.07
CA PRO A 84 1.90 1.74 -12.91
C PRO A 84 2.90 2.10 -11.83
N THR A 85 2.43 2.07 -10.59
CA THR A 85 3.19 2.27 -9.34
C THR A 85 2.78 1.17 -8.37
N ASN A 86 3.41 1.09 -7.20
CA ASN A 86 2.98 0.16 -6.14
C ASN A 86 2.97 -1.30 -6.62
N ASP A 87 3.98 -1.67 -7.39
CA ASP A 87 4.10 -2.99 -8.01
C ASP A 87 5.49 -3.58 -7.76
N TRP A 88 5.65 -4.90 -7.82
CA TRP A 88 6.91 -5.62 -7.56
C TRP A 88 8.06 -5.16 -8.49
N TRP A 89 7.71 -4.56 -9.62
CA TRP A 89 8.65 -4.09 -10.64
C TRP A 89 8.74 -2.56 -10.78
N SER A 90 8.04 -1.79 -9.95
CA SER A 90 7.93 -0.32 -10.07
C SER A 90 9.29 0.41 -10.07
N SER A 91 10.33 -0.19 -9.51
CA SER A 91 11.68 0.41 -9.52
C SER A 91 12.30 0.55 -10.92
N LEU A 92 11.77 -0.14 -11.93
CA LEU A 92 12.13 0.04 -13.34
C LEU A 92 11.69 1.40 -13.91
N VAL A 93 10.49 1.87 -13.53
CA VAL A 93 9.86 3.09 -14.07
C VAL A 93 10.03 4.28 -13.13
N PHE A 94 9.90 4.07 -11.82
CA PHE A 94 10.01 5.14 -10.83
C PHE A 94 11.47 5.55 -10.59
N LYS A 95 12.46 4.65 -10.74
CA LYS A 95 13.91 4.95 -10.59
C LYS A 95 14.22 5.98 -9.51
N LYS A 96 13.80 5.72 -8.27
CA LYS A 96 13.96 6.65 -7.14
C LYS A 96 15.43 6.93 -6.82
N TRP A 97 16.23 5.87 -6.72
CA TRP A 97 17.65 5.93 -6.30
C TRP A 97 18.64 5.44 -7.37
N ASP A 98 18.22 4.52 -8.23
CA ASP A 98 19.03 3.99 -9.34
C ASP A 98 18.50 4.53 -10.67
N CYS A 99 19.23 5.47 -11.27
CA CYS A 99 18.84 6.14 -12.50
C CYS A 99 19.12 5.33 -13.77
N GLN A 100 19.80 4.18 -13.66
CA GLN A 100 20.21 3.37 -14.80
C GLN A 100 19.38 2.11 -14.90
N TYR A 101 19.22 1.36 -13.81
CA TYR A 101 18.65 0.01 -13.83
C TYR A 101 17.42 -0.09 -12.94
N SER A 102 17.46 -0.90 -11.88
CA SER A 102 16.40 -1.03 -10.90
C SER A 102 16.99 -1.67 -9.63
N GLN A 103 16.19 -1.73 -8.58
CA GLN A 103 16.45 -2.66 -7.49
C GLN A 103 16.09 -4.09 -7.91
N PRO A 104 16.47 -5.12 -7.13
CA PRO A 104 16.03 -6.48 -7.38
C PRO A 104 14.50 -6.60 -7.53
N LEU A 105 14.07 -7.33 -8.55
CA LEU A 105 12.68 -7.55 -8.93
C LEU A 105 12.30 -8.98 -8.54
N HIS A 106 11.53 -9.13 -7.46
CA HIS A 106 11.21 -10.44 -6.88
C HIS A 106 9.94 -11.05 -7.47
N ALA A 107 10.04 -11.54 -8.71
CA ALA A 107 8.91 -12.12 -9.45
C ALA A 107 8.48 -13.50 -8.91
N HIS A 108 9.40 -14.33 -8.45
CA HIS A 108 9.18 -15.73 -8.08
C HIS A 108 8.63 -16.64 -9.21
N PRO A 109 9.23 -17.84 -9.38
CA PRO A 109 10.25 -18.44 -8.52
C PRO A 109 11.63 -17.77 -8.65
N ALA A 110 11.91 -17.11 -9.77
CA ALA A 110 13.16 -16.36 -9.96
C ALA A 110 13.04 -14.89 -9.47
N SER A 111 14.15 -14.32 -9.03
CA SER A 111 14.32 -12.88 -8.84
C SER A 111 15.28 -12.34 -9.89
N TYR A 112 15.08 -11.10 -10.30
CA TYR A 112 15.80 -10.50 -11.40
C TYR A 112 16.50 -9.20 -11.00
N GLN A 113 17.64 -8.89 -11.61
CA GLN A 113 18.25 -7.56 -11.47
C GLN A 113 18.87 -7.15 -12.82
N PRO A 114 18.31 -6.12 -13.48
CA PRO A 114 18.88 -5.56 -14.70
C PRO A 114 20.27 -4.95 -14.46
N ASN A 115 21.18 -5.10 -15.42
CA ASN A 115 22.46 -4.43 -15.47
C ASN A 115 22.82 -4.04 -16.92
N ALA A 116 23.97 -3.41 -17.15
CA ALA A 116 24.37 -2.95 -18.50
C ALA A 116 24.40 -4.07 -19.56
N ALA A 117 24.72 -5.30 -19.17
CA ALA A 117 24.93 -6.42 -20.08
C ALA A 117 23.66 -7.25 -20.35
N GLY A 118 22.61 -7.10 -19.53
CA GLY A 118 21.35 -7.82 -19.66
C GLY A 118 20.62 -8.00 -18.33
N LEU A 119 19.85 -9.08 -18.23
CA LEU A 119 19.04 -9.42 -17.06
C LEU A 119 19.77 -10.44 -16.18
N GLY A 120 20.16 -10.02 -14.98
CA GLY A 120 20.65 -10.95 -13.95
C GLY A 120 19.50 -11.79 -13.39
N ILE A 121 19.70 -13.09 -13.22
CA ILE A 121 18.71 -14.06 -12.72
C ILE A 121 19.24 -14.71 -11.44
N SER A 122 18.37 -14.83 -10.44
CA SER A 122 18.64 -15.48 -9.17
C SER A 122 17.50 -16.44 -8.82
N TYR A 123 17.85 -17.59 -8.24
CA TYR A 123 16.90 -18.47 -7.55
C TYR A 123 17.46 -18.85 -6.18
N THR A 124 17.45 -17.90 -5.25
CA THR A 124 17.85 -18.14 -3.86
C THR A 124 16.78 -18.99 -3.17
N THR A 125 17.12 -20.20 -2.73
CA THR A 125 16.22 -21.09 -1.95
C THR A 125 16.61 -21.22 -0.48
N THR A 126 17.60 -20.44 -0.05
CA THR A 126 18.09 -20.48 1.34
C THR A 126 17.95 -19.08 1.92
N PRO A 127 17.10 -18.91 2.95
CA PRO A 127 16.89 -17.61 3.56
C PRO A 127 18.09 -17.22 4.43
N THR A 128 18.37 -15.92 4.46
CA THR A 128 19.13 -15.30 5.53
C THR A 128 18.17 -14.91 6.64
N ILE A 129 18.52 -15.21 7.89
CA ILE A 129 17.71 -14.84 9.06
C ILE A 129 18.54 -13.97 9.99
N SER A 130 17.97 -12.83 10.39
CA SER A 130 18.55 -11.84 11.30
C SER A 130 17.62 -11.53 12.47
N GLY A 131 18.16 -10.89 13.51
CA GLY A 131 17.43 -10.52 14.71
C GLY A 131 17.61 -11.48 15.88
N SER A 132 16.68 -11.42 16.83
CA SER A 132 16.73 -12.23 18.06
C SER A 132 15.35 -12.73 18.45
N ALA A 133 15.29 -13.94 19.02
CA ALA A 133 14.05 -14.46 19.58
C ALA A 133 13.46 -13.48 20.61
N GLY A 134 12.19 -13.13 20.41
CA GLY A 134 11.43 -12.19 21.24
C GLY A 134 11.74 -10.70 21.04
N GLY A 135 12.58 -10.34 20.07
CA GLY A 135 12.78 -8.96 19.62
C GLY A 135 12.48 -8.85 18.13
N VAL A 136 12.96 -7.78 17.49
CA VAL A 136 12.85 -7.68 16.02
C VAL A 136 13.63 -8.80 15.33
N GLY A 137 13.12 -9.24 14.18
CA GLY A 137 13.77 -10.26 13.37
C GLY A 137 13.20 -10.34 11.96
N GLU A 138 14.01 -10.85 11.04
CA GLU A 138 13.66 -10.84 9.61
C GLU A 138 14.18 -12.12 8.95
N TYR A 139 13.52 -12.52 7.86
CA TYR A 139 14.03 -13.54 6.96
C TYR A 139 13.93 -13.05 5.51
N HIS A 140 14.98 -13.28 4.72
CA HIS A 140 15.08 -12.79 3.35
C HIS A 140 15.76 -13.83 2.44
N PHE A 141 15.15 -14.13 1.30
CA PHE A 141 15.75 -14.90 0.20
C PHE A 141 16.46 -13.95 -0.75
N MET A 142 17.48 -13.29 -0.21
CA MET A 142 18.20 -12.20 -0.89
C MET A 142 18.61 -12.55 -2.31
N TYR A 143 18.49 -11.57 -3.20
CA TYR A 143 18.99 -11.69 -4.57
C TYR A 143 20.48 -12.04 -4.57
N ALA A 144 20.81 -13.12 -5.28
CA ALA A 144 22.18 -13.55 -5.54
C ALA A 144 22.30 -13.98 -7.00
N GLU A 145 22.96 -13.16 -7.83
CA GLU A 145 23.10 -13.40 -9.27
C GLU A 145 23.71 -14.77 -9.56
N ASN A 146 22.94 -15.64 -10.22
CA ASN A 146 23.40 -16.96 -10.69
C ASN A 146 23.87 -16.88 -12.14
N LEU A 147 23.18 -16.12 -12.98
CA LEU A 147 23.58 -15.87 -14.36
C LEU A 147 23.03 -14.54 -14.87
N VAL A 148 23.71 -13.95 -15.86
CA VAL A 148 23.20 -12.82 -16.64
C VAL A 148 22.80 -13.31 -18.01
N ALA A 149 21.52 -13.13 -18.38
CA ALA A 149 21.02 -13.36 -19.73
C ALA A 149 21.10 -12.07 -20.55
N GLY A 150 21.89 -12.08 -21.61
CA GLY A 150 22.18 -10.89 -22.39
C GLY A 150 22.58 -11.15 -23.84
N VAL A 151 23.15 -10.12 -24.46
CA VAL A 151 23.68 -10.17 -25.84
C VAL A 151 25.17 -9.89 -25.83
N ALA A 152 25.94 -10.65 -26.60
CA ALA A 152 27.38 -10.53 -26.63
C ALA A 152 27.86 -9.11 -26.99
N GLY A 153 28.45 -8.43 -25.99
CA GLY A 153 28.97 -7.08 -26.10
C GLY A 153 27.95 -5.95 -25.92
N LEU A 154 26.72 -6.27 -25.49
CA LEU A 154 25.75 -5.28 -25.04
C LEU A 154 26.30 -4.52 -23.82
N ASP A 155 26.12 -3.21 -23.84
CA ASP A 155 26.53 -2.29 -22.78
C ASP A 155 25.56 -1.11 -22.78
N ALA A 156 24.37 -1.32 -22.20
CA ALA A 156 23.30 -0.33 -22.17
C ALA A 156 23.47 0.64 -20.99
N ASP A 157 23.44 1.94 -21.27
CA ASP A 157 23.57 2.98 -20.24
C ASP A 157 22.35 3.07 -19.30
N VAL A 158 21.18 2.63 -19.77
CA VAL A 158 19.90 2.66 -19.05
C VAL A 158 19.01 1.50 -19.52
N VAL A 159 18.26 0.92 -18.59
CA VAL A 159 17.20 -0.05 -18.86
C VAL A 159 15.86 0.67 -18.80
N ARG A 160 15.05 0.45 -19.84
CA ARG A 160 13.71 1.02 -20.00
C ARG A 160 12.65 -0.08 -19.86
N VAL A 161 11.39 0.29 -19.76
CA VAL A 161 10.27 -0.65 -19.89
C VAL A 161 9.64 -0.52 -21.28
N ALA A 162 9.51 -1.64 -21.98
CA ALA A 162 8.91 -1.71 -23.30
C ALA A 162 7.46 -2.21 -23.30
N ASP A 163 7.06 -2.98 -22.29
CA ASP A 163 5.69 -3.48 -22.17
C ASP A 163 5.36 -3.91 -20.73
N TRP A 164 4.08 -4.04 -20.41
CA TRP A 164 3.58 -4.67 -19.19
C TRP A 164 2.12 -5.15 -19.37
N SER A 165 1.74 -6.09 -18.50
CA SER A 165 0.35 -6.56 -18.34
C SER A 165 0.05 -6.71 -16.85
N ASP A 166 -1.03 -7.41 -16.47
CA ASP A 166 -1.47 -7.50 -15.08
C ASP A 166 -0.43 -8.02 -14.07
N TRP A 167 0.52 -8.88 -14.48
CA TRP A 167 1.60 -9.34 -13.60
C TRP A 167 2.90 -9.67 -14.34
N THR A 168 3.07 -9.13 -15.56
CA THR A 168 4.31 -9.24 -16.34
C THR A 168 4.83 -7.88 -16.75
N VAL A 169 6.15 -7.79 -16.94
CA VAL A 169 6.84 -6.59 -17.41
C VAL A 169 7.95 -7.00 -18.38
N THR A 170 8.21 -6.13 -19.36
CA THR A 170 9.27 -6.31 -20.35
C THR A 170 10.32 -5.20 -20.26
N PRO A 171 11.36 -5.33 -19.41
CA PRO A 171 12.53 -4.48 -19.48
C PRO A 171 13.24 -4.57 -20.84
N SER A 172 13.84 -3.46 -21.27
CA SER A 172 14.45 -3.25 -22.57
C SER A 172 15.80 -2.53 -22.47
N TRP A 173 16.80 -3.08 -23.16
CA TRP A 173 18.18 -2.60 -23.23
C TRP A 173 18.51 -2.20 -24.66
N SER A 174 19.27 -1.10 -24.81
CA SER A 174 19.83 -0.71 -26.10
C SER A 174 21.15 0.04 -25.94
N ASP A 175 22.17 -0.35 -26.71
CA ASP A 175 23.45 0.37 -26.84
C ASP A 175 23.55 1.13 -28.19
N GLY A 176 22.43 1.19 -28.93
CA GLY A 176 22.33 1.75 -30.29
C GLY A 176 22.80 0.82 -31.41
N THR A 177 23.45 -0.31 -31.09
CA THR A 177 23.87 -1.36 -32.02
C THR A 177 23.18 -2.70 -31.76
N ARG A 178 22.92 -2.99 -30.49
CA ARG A 178 22.32 -4.22 -29.96
C ARG A 178 21.11 -3.86 -29.13
N THR A 179 20.14 -4.76 -29.11
CA THR A 179 18.96 -4.66 -28.26
C THR A 179 18.69 -5.98 -27.56
N LEU A 180 18.09 -5.89 -26.37
CA LEU A 180 17.52 -7.01 -25.63
C LEU A 180 16.19 -6.55 -25.04
N GLU A 181 15.17 -7.37 -25.13
CA GLU A 181 13.92 -7.26 -24.38
C GLU A 181 13.71 -8.57 -23.66
N ALA A 182 13.24 -8.51 -22.41
CA ALA A 182 13.05 -9.69 -21.57
C ALA A 182 11.67 -9.67 -20.91
N THR A 183 10.76 -10.56 -21.28
CA THR A 183 9.46 -10.68 -20.61
C THR A 183 9.57 -11.59 -19.40
N ILE A 184 9.22 -11.05 -18.23
CA ILE A 184 9.26 -11.69 -16.92
C ILE A 184 7.98 -11.37 -16.15
N GLY A 185 7.60 -12.20 -15.18
CA GLY A 185 6.42 -11.95 -14.37
C GLY A 185 6.26 -12.87 -13.19
N HIS A 186 5.32 -12.52 -12.31
CA HIS A 186 4.98 -13.37 -11.17
C HIS A 186 4.55 -14.77 -11.63
N GLY A 187 5.02 -15.79 -10.93
CA GLY A 187 4.65 -17.18 -11.20
C GLY A 187 5.17 -17.74 -12.52
N LEU A 188 6.07 -17.04 -13.22
CA LEU A 188 6.70 -17.53 -14.45
C LEU A 188 8.11 -18.08 -14.16
N PRO A 189 8.31 -19.40 -14.25
CA PRO A 189 9.65 -19.97 -14.25
C PRO A 189 10.48 -19.61 -15.49
N PHE A 190 9.81 -19.25 -16.58
CA PHE A 190 10.43 -18.79 -17.81
C PHE A 190 10.72 -17.29 -17.77
N SER A 191 11.85 -16.92 -18.35
CA SER A 191 12.12 -15.59 -18.88
C SER A 191 12.32 -15.71 -20.40
N TYR A 192 11.63 -14.86 -21.15
CA TYR A 192 11.60 -14.88 -22.62
C TYR A 192 12.36 -13.69 -23.17
N TYR A 193 13.16 -13.88 -24.22
CA TYR A 193 14.06 -12.84 -24.72
C TYR A 193 13.96 -12.63 -26.22
N ARG A 194 13.83 -11.36 -26.62
CA ARG A 194 14.03 -10.89 -27.99
C ARG A 194 15.29 -10.04 -28.08
N ALA A 195 16.17 -10.36 -29.02
CA ALA A 195 17.52 -9.79 -29.09
C ALA A 195 17.96 -9.54 -30.53
N THR A 196 18.68 -8.43 -30.74
CA THR A 196 19.27 -8.06 -32.04
C THR A 196 20.71 -7.61 -31.91
N GLY A 197 21.46 -7.64 -33.01
CA GLY A 197 22.81 -7.06 -33.09
C GLY A 197 23.95 -7.92 -32.53
N GLY A 198 23.67 -9.11 -31.99
CA GLY A 198 24.67 -10.03 -31.46
C GLY A 198 24.12 -11.42 -31.13
N ASP A 199 25.01 -12.30 -30.67
CA ASP A 199 24.65 -13.64 -30.20
C ASP A 199 24.07 -13.55 -28.78
N ALA A 200 23.15 -14.45 -28.42
CA ALA A 200 22.75 -14.63 -27.02
C ALA A 200 23.97 -15.05 -26.20
N LEU A 201 24.05 -14.50 -24.99
CA LEU A 201 25.11 -14.77 -24.04
C LEU A 201 24.52 -14.94 -22.65
N LEU A 202 24.66 -16.14 -22.08
CA LEU A 202 24.43 -16.39 -20.67
C LEU A 202 25.79 -16.39 -19.97
N THR A 203 25.98 -15.49 -19.01
CA THR A 203 27.21 -15.39 -18.21
C THR A 203 26.92 -15.91 -16.81
N ALA A 204 27.39 -17.11 -16.50
CA ALA A 204 27.21 -17.71 -15.19
C ALA A 204 28.17 -17.11 -14.14
N SER A 205 27.72 -17.02 -12.89
CA SER A 205 28.51 -16.57 -11.73
C SER A 205 29.71 -17.47 -11.43
N SER A 206 29.59 -18.75 -11.78
CA SER A 206 30.63 -19.77 -11.71
C SER A 206 30.60 -20.67 -12.96
N THR A 207 31.66 -21.47 -13.19
CA THR A 207 31.68 -22.39 -14.35
C THR A 207 30.52 -23.38 -14.26
N PRO A 208 29.56 -23.36 -15.20
CA PRO A 208 28.36 -24.17 -15.09
C PRO A 208 28.67 -25.66 -15.36
N THR A 209 27.91 -26.54 -14.71
CA THR A 209 27.96 -27.99 -14.97
C THR A 209 26.83 -28.36 -15.91
N VAL A 210 27.17 -28.71 -17.16
CA VAL A 210 26.18 -29.12 -18.17
C VAL A 210 25.78 -30.57 -17.95
N TRP A 211 24.48 -30.80 -17.74
CA TRP A 211 23.88 -32.13 -17.58
C TRP A 211 23.01 -32.53 -18.78
N LEU A 212 22.63 -31.57 -19.64
CA LEU A 212 21.95 -31.80 -20.91
C LEU A 212 22.56 -30.90 -22.01
N ASP A 213 22.92 -31.49 -23.15
CA ASP A 213 23.40 -30.78 -24.34
C ASP A 213 22.81 -31.44 -25.59
N GLU A 214 21.79 -30.79 -26.15
CA GLU A 214 21.13 -31.21 -27.40
C GLU A 214 21.29 -30.14 -28.50
N GLY A 215 22.34 -29.31 -28.42
CA GLY A 215 22.57 -28.19 -29.33
C GLY A 215 21.69 -27.00 -29.00
N THR A 216 20.46 -26.96 -29.50
CA THR A 216 19.52 -25.83 -29.29
C THR A 216 18.91 -25.78 -27.89
N GLN A 217 19.05 -26.85 -27.12
CA GLN A 217 18.65 -26.94 -25.72
C GLN A 217 19.88 -27.32 -24.89
N VAL A 218 20.15 -26.55 -23.83
CA VAL A 218 21.22 -26.84 -22.88
C VAL A 218 20.69 -26.74 -21.46
N GLY A 219 20.85 -27.80 -20.69
CA GLY A 219 20.53 -27.87 -19.26
C GLY A 219 21.81 -27.84 -18.44
N PHE A 220 21.88 -26.94 -17.47
CA PHE A 220 23.10 -26.71 -16.70
C PHE A 220 22.81 -26.30 -15.26
N SER A 221 23.76 -26.61 -14.37
CA SER A 221 23.75 -26.17 -12.98
C SER A 221 24.76 -25.05 -12.75
N VAL A 222 24.36 -24.00 -12.05
CA VAL A 222 25.24 -22.95 -11.53
C VAL A 222 24.88 -22.68 -10.07
N ASP A 223 25.90 -22.64 -9.19
CA ASP A 223 25.74 -22.43 -7.75
C ASP A 223 24.68 -23.32 -7.06
N GLY A 224 24.48 -24.54 -7.58
CA GLY A 224 23.52 -25.50 -7.04
C GLY A 224 22.06 -25.27 -7.48
N ARG A 225 21.84 -24.43 -8.49
CA ARG A 225 20.55 -24.20 -9.15
C ARG A 225 20.60 -24.72 -10.57
N ASP A 226 19.51 -25.33 -11.03
CA ASP A 226 19.40 -25.89 -12.37
C ASP A 226 18.59 -24.96 -13.28
N TYR A 227 19.12 -24.73 -14.46
CA TYR A 227 18.52 -23.92 -15.51
C TYR A 227 18.51 -24.69 -16.83
N VAL A 228 17.58 -24.32 -17.71
CA VAL A 228 17.56 -24.78 -19.09
C VAL A 228 17.42 -23.58 -20.01
N ALA A 229 18.29 -23.50 -21.01
CA ALA A 229 18.23 -22.48 -22.05
C ALA A 229 17.85 -23.08 -23.39
N PHE A 230 16.99 -22.37 -24.12
CA PHE A 230 16.41 -22.81 -25.38
C PHE A 230 16.65 -21.76 -26.45
N ALA A 231 17.02 -22.20 -27.65
CA ALA A 231 17.17 -21.36 -28.82
C ALA A 231 16.51 -22.03 -30.04
N PRO A 232 15.98 -21.26 -31.01
CA PRO A 232 15.41 -21.82 -32.23
C PRO A 232 16.44 -22.63 -33.07
N PRO A 233 15.98 -23.47 -34.03
CA PRO A 233 16.86 -24.23 -34.91
C PRO A 233 17.94 -23.37 -35.58
N GLY A 234 19.21 -23.77 -35.39
CA GLY A 234 20.39 -23.02 -35.86
C GLY A 234 21.11 -22.22 -34.78
N GLY A 235 20.51 -22.07 -33.60
CA GLY A 235 21.10 -21.45 -32.41
C GLY A 235 21.69 -22.48 -31.44
N ASP A 236 22.64 -23.31 -31.87
CA ASP A 236 23.30 -24.26 -30.97
C ASP A 236 24.09 -23.53 -29.88
N TRP A 237 23.90 -23.93 -28.62
CA TRP A 237 24.63 -23.41 -27.48
C TRP A 237 26.06 -23.96 -27.41
N SER A 238 27.00 -23.11 -27.02
CA SER A 238 28.39 -23.50 -26.81
C SER A 238 28.92 -22.93 -25.50
N LEU A 239 29.54 -23.77 -24.68
CA LEU A 239 30.14 -23.38 -23.40
C LEU A 239 31.62 -23.01 -23.58
N SER A 240 32.00 -21.83 -23.08
CA SER A 240 33.39 -21.39 -22.96
C SER A 240 33.65 -20.74 -21.60
N GLY A 241 34.30 -21.45 -20.69
CA GLY A 241 34.50 -20.94 -19.32
C GLY A 241 33.16 -20.81 -18.60
N GLN A 242 32.73 -19.58 -18.32
CA GLN A 242 31.45 -19.26 -17.66
C GLN A 242 30.37 -18.82 -18.64
N GLU A 243 30.69 -18.76 -19.93
CA GLU A 243 29.82 -18.20 -20.97
C GLU A 243 29.17 -19.32 -21.78
N LEU A 244 27.85 -19.35 -21.82
CA LEU A 244 27.06 -20.11 -22.80
C LEU A 244 26.63 -19.14 -23.90
N ARG A 245 26.97 -19.45 -25.15
CA ARG A 245 26.71 -18.58 -26.30
C ARG A 245 25.93 -19.30 -27.39
N SER A 246 24.91 -18.63 -27.94
CA SER A 246 24.10 -19.15 -29.04
C SER A 246 23.91 -18.10 -30.15
N PRO A 247 24.19 -18.44 -31.43
CA PRO A 247 23.92 -17.55 -32.56
C PRO A 247 22.41 -17.56 -32.89
N LEU A 248 21.69 -16.53 -32.47
CA LEU A 248 20.22 -16.46 -32.62
C LEU A 248 19.73 -16.27 -34.07
N GLY A 249 20.64 -15.98 -35.00
CA GLY A 249 20.31 -15.77 -36.41
C GLY A 249 19.30 -14.63 -36.62
N GLU A 250 18.40 -14.82 -37.58
CA GLU A 250 17.34 -13.83 -37.87
C GLU A 250 16.13 -13.95 -36.93
N THR A 251 15.98 -15.06 -36.19
CA THR A 251 14.86 -15.23 -35.26
C THR A 251 15.02 -14.34 -34.03
N GLY A 252 16.25 -14.12 -33.56
CA GLY A 252 16.53 -13.19 -32.46
C GLY A 252 15.86 -13.58 -31.14
N TYR A 253 15.54 -14.85 -30.92
CA TYR A 253 14.78 -15.31 -29.75
C TYR A 253 15.56 -16.35 -28.96
N PHE A 254 15.45 -16.31 -27.63
CA PHE A 254 15.80 -17.40 -26.73
C PHE A 254 14.96 -17.33 -25.45
N SER A 255 14.91 -18.41 -24.69
CA SER A 255 14.26 -18.44 -23.37
C SER A 255 15.12 -19.18 -22.37
N VAL A 256 14.96 -18.83 -21.10
CA VAL A 256 15.64 -19.46 -19.97
C VAL A 256 14.59 -19.82 -18.92
N ALA A 257 14.57 -21.09 -18.50
CA ALA A 257 13.79 -21.54 -17.36
C ALA A 257 14.69 -21.90 -16.19
N VAL A 258 14.29 -21.49 -15.00
CA VAL A 258 14.76 -22.13 -13.75
C VAL A 258 13.98 -23.43 -13.55
N LEU A 259 14.59 -24.46 -12.96
CA LEU A 259 13.91 -25.71 -12.60
C LEU A 259 13.77 -25.85 -11.06
N PRO A 260 12.66 -26.42 -10.56
CA PRO A 260 12.38 -26.65 -9.14
C PRO A 260 13.10 -27.91 -8.60
N THR A 261 14.29 -28.22 -9.11
CA THR A 261 15.04 -29.41 -8.72
C THR A 261 15.78 -29.19 -7.40
N THR A 262 16.04 -30.29 -6.71
CA THR A 262 16.78 -30.37 -5.46
C THR A 262 18.18 -30.94 -5.68
N PRO A 263 19.11 -30.75 -4.74
CA PRO A 263 20.43 -31.42 -4.80
C PRO A 263 20.37 -32.96 -4.80
N GLY A 264 19.21 -33.54 -4.47
CA GLY A 264 18.99 -34.99 -4.50
C GLY A 264 18.68 -35.56 -5.88
N ASP A 265 18.25 -34.72 -6.82
CA ASP A 265 17.80 -35.17 -8.14
C ASP A 265 18.96 -35.62 -9.02
N THR A 266 18.72 -36.63 -9.84
CA THR A 266 19.71 -37.14 -10.80
C THR A 266 19.62 -36.37 -12.12
N ASP A 267 20.66 -36.45 -12.95
CA ASP A 267 20.62 -35.83 -14.28
C ASP A 267 19.49 -36.39 -15.16
N ALA A 268 19.04 -37.63 -14.90
CA ALA A 268 17.88 -38.20 -15.56
C ALA A 268 16.58 -37.52 -15.14
N ASP A 269 16.44 -37.16 -13.86
CA ASP A 269 15.27 -36.45 -13.34
C ASP A 269 15.26 -35.01 -13.88
N ARG A 270 16.42 -34.32 -13.84
CA ARG A 270 16.60 -32.99 -14.46
C ARG A 270 16.22 -32.99 -15.94
N THR A 271 16.70 -33.99 -16.69
CA THR A 271 16.42 -34.11 -18.12
C THR A 271 14.94 -34.40 -18.39
N ALA A 272 14.29 -35.22 -17.56
CA ALA A 272 12.86 -35.49 -17.69
C ALA A 272 12.03 -34.22 -17.48
N LEU A 273 12.34 -33.44 -16.45
CA LEU A 273 11.65 -32.17 -16.17
C LEU A 273 11.93 -31.12 -17.24
N ALA A 274 13.18 -31.03 -17.71
CA ALA A 274 13.56 -30.16 -18.82
C ALA A 274 12.78 -30.47 -20.11
N ALA A 275 12.45 -31.74 -20.36
CA ALA A 275 11.64 -32.13 -21.51
C ALA A 275 10.19 -31.61 -21.39
N THR A 276 9.60 -31.62 -20.20
CA THR A 276 8.28 -31.02 -19.94
C THR A 276 8.30 -29.51 -20.21
N TYR A 277 9.33 -28.81 -19.75
CA TYR A 277 9.46 -27.35 -19.96
C TYR A 277 9.73 -27.02 -21.44
N ALA A 278 10.48 -27.87 -22.15
CA ALA A 278 10.81 -27.68 -23.56
C ALA A 278 9.57 -27.54 -24.48
N GLU A 279 8.43 -28.13 -24.09
CA GLU A 279 7.17 -28.01 -24.85
C GLU A 279 6.63 -26.57 -24.89
N HIS A 280 6.99 -25.74 -23.91
CA HIS A 280 6.51 -24.35 -23.75
C HIS A 280 7.60 -23.29 -23.95
N ALA A 281 8.85 -23.71 -24.22
CA ALA A 281 9.99 -22.80 -24.34
C ALA A 281 9.92 -21.79 -25.51
N TYR A 282 9.03 -22.02 -26.48
CA TYR A 282 8.81 -21.16 -27.66
C TYR A 282 7.40 -20.55 -27.69
N SER A 283 6.63 -20.72 -26.62
CA SER A 283 5.34 -20.08 -26.37
C SER A 283 5.60 -18.88 -25.47
N GLU A 284 6.00 -17.77 -26.08
CA GLU A 284 6.36 -16.54 -25.37
C GLU A 284 5.10 -15.93 -24.75
N VAL A 285 5.10 -15.68 -23.44
CA VAL A 285 4.02 -14.94 -22.80
C VAL A 285 4.12 -13.48 -23.25
N VAL A 286 3.06 -12.98 -23.88
CA VAL A 286 2.98 -11.60 -24.41
C VAL A 286 1.90 -10.77 -23.72
N GLY A 287 1.11 -11.38 -22.82
CA GLY A 287 0.12 -10.69 -22.03
C GLY A 287 -0.43 -11.57 -20.92
N THR A 288 -0.92 -10.94 -19.87
CA THR A 288 -1.62 -11.59 -18.77
C THR A 288 -2.83 -10.78 -18.36
N THR A 289 -3.91 -11.47 -17.99
CA THR A 289 -5.18 -10.85 -17.62
C THR A 289 -5.85 -11.59 -16.47
N VAL A 290 -6.35 -10.87 -15.49
CA VAL A 290 -7.26 -11.38 -14.47
C VAL A 290 -8.70 -11.06 -14.83
N ASP A 291 -9.55 -12.07 -14.69
CA ASP A 291 -11.01 -11.94 -14.66
C ASP A 291 -11.51 -12.47 -13.31
N TYR A 292 -12.42 -11.75 -12.66
CA TYR A 292 -13.06 -12.20 -11.43
C TYR A 292 -14.57 -12.10 -11.52
N ALA A 293 -15.26 -12.94 -10.74
CA ALA A 293 -16.71 -12.93 -10.61
C ALA A 293 -17.10 -13.34 -9.20
N TYR A 294 -18.03 -12.59 -8.61
CA TYR A 294 -18.66 -12.91 -7.33
C TYR A 294 -20.06 -13.49 -7.58
N ASP A 295 -20.31 -14.73 -7.14
CA ASP A 295 -21.65 -15.31 -7.09
C ASP A 295 -22.24 -15.08 -5.70
N GLU A 296 -23.08 -14.07 -5.59
CA GLU A 296 -23.73 -13.69 -4.33
C GLU A 296 -24.49 -14.86 -3.69
N SER A 297 -25.08 -15.76 -4.49
CA SER A 297 -25.90 -16.85 -3.96
C SER A 297 -25.12 -17.99 -3.29
N SER A 298 -23.89 -18.25 -3.73
CA SER A 298 -22.99 -19.23 -3.09
C SER A 298 -21.91 -18.60 -2.23
N ALA A 299 -21.76 -17.27 -2.35
CA ALA A 299 -20.65 -16.47 -1.88
C ALA A 299 -19.29 -16.89 -2.47
N ASP A 300 -19.28 -17.48 -3.68
CA ASP A 300 -18.03 -17.88 -4.33
C ASP A 300 -17.41 -16.70 -5.08
N VAL A 301 -16.12 -16.46 -4.86
CA VAL A 301 -15.27 -15.59 -5.68
C VAL A 301 -14.46 -16.47 -6.61
N THR A 302 -14.78 -16.42 -7.90
CA THR A 302 -14.04 -17.12 -8.94
C THR A 302 -13.07 -16.16 -9.60
N VAL A 303 -11.77 -16.47 -9.57
CA VAL A 303 -10.71 -15.67 -10.21
C VAL A 303 -10.02 -16.53 -11.25
N THR A 304 -9.90 -16.03 -12.48
CA THR A 304 -9.22 -16.69 -13.60
C THR A 304 -8.03 -15.87 -14.03
N TYR A 305 -6.85 -16.49 -14.00
CA TYR A 305 -5.58 -15.90 -14.38
C TYR A 305 -5.22 -16.40 -15.77
N GLY A 306 -5.37 -15.55 -16.79
CA GLY A 306 -5.10 -15.85 -18.19
C GLY A 306 -3.71 -15.43 -18.66
N TYR A 307 -3.17 -16.19 -19.60
CA TYR A 307 -1.89 -15.98 -20.26
C TYR A 307 -2.10 -15.98 -21.78
N GLU A 308 -1.79 -14.86 -22.42
CA GLU A 308 -1.69 -14.78 -23.87
C GLU A 308 -0.27 -15.16 -24.30
N THR A 309 -0.16 -16.10 -25.25
CA THR A 309 1.15 -16.53 -25.76
C THR A 309 1.29 -16.38 -27.28
N GLU A 310 2.48 -15.97 -27.73
CA GLU A 310 2.88 -15.96 -29.13
C GLU A 310 3.86 -17.12 -29.39
N SER A 311 3.54 -17.96 -30.38
CA SER A 311 4.43 -19.06 -30.76
C SER A 311 5.54 -18.58 -31.69
N VAL A 312 6.79 -18.62 -31.20
CA VAL A 312 8.00 -18.36 -31.99
C VAL A 312 8.35 -19.56 -32.90
N LEU A 313 8.05 -20.77 -32.43
CA LEU A 313 8.24 -22.01 -33.17
C LEU A 313 7.13 -23.01 -32.86
N GLY A 314 6.53 -23.56 -33.92
CA GLY A 314 5.48 -24.55 -33.79
C GLY A 314 4.11 -23.91 -33.70
N ASP A 315 3.21 -24.57 -32.98
CA ASP A 315 1.81 -24.19 -32.76
C ASP A 315 1.36 -24.46 -31.31
N GLN A 316 2.31 -24.57 -30.38
CA GLN A 316 2.01 -24.77 -28.96
C GLN A 316 1.58 -23.46 -28.31
N GLU A 317 0.62 -23.56 -27.40
CA GLU A 317 0.06 -22.48 -26.59
C GLU A 317 0.27 -22.78 -25.10
N GLY A 318 0.08 -21.78 -24.25
CA GLY A 318 0.24 -21.89 -22.80
C GLY A 318 1.70 -21.88 -22.33
N THR A 319 1.87 -21.88 -21.01
CA THR A 319 3.18 -21.79 -20.35
C THR A 319 3.26 -22.69 -19.12
N VAL A 320 4.41 -22.68 -18.44
CA VAL A 320 4.59 -23.28 -17.13
C VAL A 320 4.32 -22.20 -16.07
N ILE A 321 3.50 -22.52 -15.08
CA ILE A 321 2.99 -21.59 -14.09
C ILE A 321 3.34 -22.12 -12.70
N ALA A 322 3.92 -21.27 -11.85
CA ALA A 322 4.15 -21.55 -10.43
C ALA A 322 3.15 -20.76 -9.58
N LEU A 323 2.35 -21.46 -8.79
CA LEU A 323 1.28 -20.89 -7.98
C LEU A 323 1.81 -20.50 -6.60
N TYR A 324 1.48 -19.32 -6.11
CA TYR A 324 1.69 -19.05 -4.68
C TYR A 324 0.74 -19.88 -3.80
N PRO A 325 1.04 -20.05 -2.50
CA PRO A 325 0.20 -20.84 -1.59
C PRO A 325 -1.28 -20.41 -1.57
N HIS A 326 -1.57 -19.11 -1.50
CA HIS A 326 -2.97 -18.62 -1.50
C HIS A 326 -3.74 -19.02 -2.77
N GLN A 327 -3.05 -19.15 -3.92
CA GLN A 327 -3.67 -19.60 -5.17
C GLN A 327 -3.82 -21.12 -5.17
N ALA A 328 -2.78 -21.85 -4.74
CA ALA A 328 -2.77 -23.31 -4.69
C ALA A 328 -3.84 -23.87 -3.73
N ASP A 329 -4.08 -23.20 -2.60
CA ASP A 329 -5.11 -23.54 -1.61
C ASP A 329 -6.53 -23.52 -2.19
N HIS A 330 -6.74 -22.72 -3.25
CA HIS A 330 -8.04 -22.48 -3.87
C HIS A 330 -8.13 -22.92 -5.33
N LEU A 331 -7.10 -23.60 -5.85
CA LEU A 331 -7.01 -24.04 -7.24
C LEU A 331 -8.13 -25.03 -7.60
N VAL A 332 -8.77 -24.82 -8.75
CA VAL A 332 -9.75 -25.75 -9.32
C VAL A 332 -9.38 -26.14 -10.75
N GLY A 333 -9.56 -27.42 -11.08
CA GLY A 333 -9.56 -27.88 -12.47
C GLY A 333 -8.21 -27.99 -13.18
N ALA A 334 -7.08 -27.90 -12.48
CA ALA A 334 -5.74 -28.09 -13.03
C ALA A 334 -4.97 -29.24 -12.35
N ASP A 335 -4.11 -29.92 -13.11
CA ASP A 335 -3.21 -30.95 -12.61
C ASP A 335 -1.84 -30.35 -12.30
N LEU A 336 -1.27 -30.71 -11.15
CA LEU A 336 0.05 -30.25 -10.72
C LEU A 336 1.13 -31.27 -11.11
N VAL A 337 2.32 -30.78 -11.46
CA VAL A 337 3.53 -31.62 -11.52
C VAL A 337 4.04 -31.94 -10.11
N GLU A 338 4.94 -32.92 -9.98
CA GLU A 338 5.40 -33.40 -8.66
C GLU A 338 6.30 -32.38 -7.95
N GLU A 339 7.11 -31.66 -8.71
CA GLU A 339 8.09 -30.71 -8.20
C GLU A 339 7.46 -29.35 -7.84
N THR A 340 8.02 -28.70 -6.82
CA THR A 340 7.57 -27.41 -6.28
C THR A 340 8.75 -26.47 -6.08
N TYR A 341 8.57 -25.18 -6.33
CA TYR A 341 9.61 -24.19 -6.04
C TYR A 341 9.63 -23.81 -4.58
N VAL A 342 10.81 -23.50 -4.05
CA VAL A 342 10.97 -22.83 -2.75
C VAL A 342 10.83 -21.34 -2.98
N SER A 343 9.99 -20.66 -2.21
CA SER A 343 9.83 -19.20 -2.29
C SER A 343 9.76 -18.55 -0.90
N PRO A 344 9.91 -17.22 -0.80
CA PRO A 344 9.68 -16.47 0.43
C PRO A 344 8.26 -16.56 1.00
N ARG A 345 7.31 -17.07 0.21
CA ARG A 345 5.91 -17.21 0.58
C ARG A 345 5.54 -18.64 0.98
N GLY A 346 6.49 -19.58 0.89
CA GLY A 346 6.27 -21.02 1.01
C GLY A 346 6.43 -21.74 -0.33
N PRO A 347 6.14 -23.06 -0.39
CA PRO A 347 6.26 -23.83 -1.62
C PRO A 347 5.33 -23.30 -2.72
N MET A 348 5.81 -23.27 -3.97
CA MET A 348 4.99 -22.89 -5.14
C MET A 348 4.77 -24.10 -6.07
N PRO A 349 3.59 -24.77 -5.99
CA PRO A 349 3.24 -25.86 -6.88
C PRO A 349 3.15 -25.41 -8.34
N VAL A 350 3.35 -26.35 -9.27
CA VAL A 350 3.53 -26.01 -10.69
C VAL A 350 2.46 -26.66 -11.57
N ILE A 351 1.90 -25.86 -12.49
CA ILE A 351 1.10 -26.33 -13.63
C ILE A 351 1.98 -26.26 -14.87
N ALA A 352 2.03 -27.33 -15.67
CA ALA A 352 2.74 -27.35 -16.94
C ALA A 352 1.77 -27.28 -18.11
N GLY A 353 1.93 -26.28 -18.96
CA GLY A 353 1.24 -26.16 -20.25
C GLY A 353 -0.19 -25.65 -20.19
N ALA A 354 -0.43 -24.65 -19.34
CA ALA A 354 -1.72 -23.99 -19.24
C ALA A 354 -1.67 -22.57 -19.81
N ASP A 355 -2.75 -22.16 -20.46
CA ASP A 355 -3.04 -20.78 -20.90
C ASP A 355 -3.88 -20.02 -19.87
N ALA A 356 -4.46 -20.72 -18.88
CA ALA A 356 -5.10 -20.12 -17.73
C ALA A 356 -5.17 -21.08 -16.53
N PHE A 357 -5.35 -20.54 -15.33
CA PHE A 357 -5.82 -21.31 -14.17
C PHE A 357 -6.89 -20.53 -13.40
N THR A 358 -7.65 -21.24 -12.57
CA THR A 358 -8.78 -20.66 -11.83
C THR A 358 -8.68 -21.01 -10.35
N THR A 359 -8.96 -20.02 -9.50
CA THR A 359 -9.18 -20.19 -8.06
C THR A 359 -10.63 -19.95 -7.72
N VAL A 360 -11.15 -20.68 -6.73
CA VAL A 360 -12.48 -20.43 -6.15
C VAL A 360 -12.34 -20.33 -4.64
N THR A 361 -12.58 -19.13 -4.12
CA THR A 361 -12.51 -18.84 -2.69
C THR A 361 -13.89 -18.42 -2.21
N GLN A 362 -14.30 -18.96 -1.07
CA GLN A 362 -15.60 -18.63 -0.51
C GLN A 362 -15.49 -17.36 0.35
N PHE A 363 -16.22 -16.32 -0.02
CA PHE A 363 -16.40 -15.11 0.76
C PHE A 363 -17.31 -15.41 1.96
N THR A 364 -16.94 -14.90 3.12
CA THR A 364 -17.56 -15.20 4.43
C THR A 364 -18.38 -14.03 4.97
N GLY A 365 -18.45 -12.93 4.21
CA GLY A 365 -19.19 -11.73 4.55
C GLY A 365 -18.43 -10.77 5.47
N VAL A 366 -18.84 -9.51 5.42
CA VAL A 366 -18.36 -8.42 6.30
C VAL A 366 -19.55 -7.81 7.03
N LEU A 367 -19.30 -6.98 8.05
CA LEU A 367 -20.33 -6.21 8.73
C LEU A 367 -19.93 -4.73 8.83
N PRO A 368 -20.89 -3.78 8.73
CA PRO A 368 -20.61 -2.38 9.08
C PRO A 368 -20.14 -2.23 10.54
N GLU A 369 -20.76 -2.99 11.44
CA GLU A 369 -20.45 -3.09 12.87
C GLU A 369 -21.07 -4.39 13.42
N ILE A 370 -20.47 -4.99 14.46
CA ILE A 370 -21.01 -6.19 15.11
C ILE A 370 -22.30 -5.85 15.90
N PRO A 371 -23.26 -6.78 16.05
CA PRO A 371 -24.55 -6.48 16.66
C PRO A 371 -24.44 -6.34 18.19
N ALA A 372 -25.19 -5.39 18.76
CA ALA A 372 -25.26 -5.12 20.20
C ALA A 372 -26.04 -6.18 21.02
N VAL A 373 -25.73 -7.47 20.87
CA VAL A 373 -26.41 -8.57 21.58
C VAL A 373 -26.18 -8.56 23.10
N ALA A 374 -25.05 -8.03 23.55
CA ALA A 374 -24.68 -7.87 24.95
C ALA A 374 -24.82 -6.42 25.42
N THR A 375 -24.50 -5.46 24.55
CA THR A 375 -24.48 -4.04 24.90
C THR A 375 -25.77 -3.29 24.55
N GLY A 376 -26.80 -3.99 24.05
CA GLY A 376 -28.07 -3.38 23.63
C GLY A 376 -29.01 -3.00 24.77
N ASP A 377 -28.90 -3.63 25.95
CA ASP A 377 -29.69 -3.28 27.13
C ASP A 377 -28.92 -3.53 28.46
N GLY A 378 -29.59 -3.29 29.59
CA GLY A 378 -29.05 -3.65 30.90
C GLY A 378 -27.86 -2.78 31.38
N ALA A 379 -26.96 -3.42 32.14
CA ALA A 379 -25.83 -2.72 32.77
C ALA A 379 -24.69 -2.48 31.78
N GLU A 380 -24.52 -3.40 30.84
CA GLU A 380 -23.58 -3.37 29.74
C GLU A 380 -23.91 -2.19 28.81
N ARG A 381 -25.19 -2.00 28.44
CA ARG A 381 -25.66 -0.80 27.74
C ARG A 381 -25.32 0.50 28.46
N ALA A 382 -25.67 0.60 29.74
CA ALA A 382 -25.41 1.81 30.53
C ALA A 382 -23.91 2.13 30.65
N LYS A 383 -23.05 1.10 30.60
CA LYS A 383 -21.60 1.28 30.57
C LYS A 383 -21.13 1.79 29.21
N LEU A 384 -21.65 1.24 28.11
CA LEU A 384 -21.35 1.70 26.77
C LEU A 384 -21.83 3.14 26.54
N GLU A 385 -23.01 3.52 27.05
CA GLU A 385 -23.50 4.91 27.04
C GLU A 385 -22.49 5.86 27.69
N GLY A 386 -21.94 5.50 28.85
CA GLY A 386 -20.91 6.30 29.51
C GLY A 386 -19.63 6.47 28.69
N TYR A 387 -19.25 5.49 27.87
CA TYR A 387 -18.10 5.62 26.96
C TYR A 387 -18.44 6.41 25.69
N LEU A 388 -19.68 6.31 25.20
CA LEU A 388 -20.15 7.16 24.10
C LEU A 388 -20.19 8.63 24.52
N ASP A 389 -20.59 8.92 25.77
CA ASP A 389 -20.56 10.26 26.34
C ASP A 389 -19.13 10.85 26.37
N GLU A 390 -18.08 10.03 26.52
CA GLU A 390 -16.67 10.49 26.49
C GLU A 390 -16.26 11.06 25.13
N VAL A 391 -16.91 10.62 24.06
CA VAL A 391 -16.56 10.97 22.67
C VAL A 391 -17.67 11.76 21.96
N ALA A 392 -18.75 12.09 22.66
CA ALA A 392 -19.95 12.69 22.06
C ALA A 392 -19.70 14.09 21.46
N GLU A 393 -18.80 14.89 22.03
CA GLU A 393 -18.49 16.24 21.53
C GLU A 393 -17.50 16.22 20.34
N GLU A 394 -16.58 15.25 20.31
CA GLU A 394 -15.53 15.13 19.29
C GLU A 394 -15.39 13.66 18.80
N PRO A 395 -16.40 13.13 18.06
CA PRO A 395 -16.28 11.83 17.42
C PRO A 395 -15.14 11.77 16.39
N VAL A 396 -15.01 12.82 15.55
CA VAL A 396 -13.93 12.97 14.58
C VAL A 396 -12.74 13.65 15.26
N LEU A 397 -11.80 12.84 15.77
CA LEU A 397 -10.57 13.33 16.39
C LEU A 397 -9.43 13.34 15.37
N ILE A 398 -9.06 14.53 14.89
CA ILE A 398 -7.98 14.72 13.91
C ILE A 398 -6.73 15.21 14.66
N LEU A 399 -5.70 14.35 14.74
CA LEU A 399 -4.46 14.68 15.44
C LEU A 399 -3.45 15.43 14.56
N ASN A 400 -3.56 15.27 13.25
CA ASN A 400 -2.79 16.01 12.25
C ASN A 400 -3.62 16.19 10.98
N ASP A 401 -3.42 17.29 10.27
CA ASP A 401 -4.25 17.70 9.13
C ASP A 401 -3.92 16.97 7.82
N ASP A 402 -2.96 16.04 7.81
CA ASP A 402 -2.66 15.21 6.63
C ASP A 402 -3.72 14.13 6.39
N THR A 403 -3.64 13.51 5.22
CA THR A 403 -4.60 12.50 4.77
C THR A 403 -4.73 11.31 5.72
N TYR A 404 -3.63 10.78 6.27
CA TYR A 404 -3.65 9.59 7.14
C TYR A 404 -4.34 9.87 8.47
N TRP A 405 -3.90 10.91 9.17
CA TRP A 405 -4.44 11.23 10.49
C TRP A 405 -5.87 11.76 10.44
N THR A 406 -6.22 12.48 9.38
CA THR A 406 -7.63 12.80 9.10
C THR A 406 -8.44 11.52 8.85
N GLY A 407 -7.89 10.60 8.06
CA GLY A 407 -8.47 9.28 7.81
C GLY A 407 -8.76 8.52 9.10
N LYS A 408 -7.79 8.38 10.01
CA LYS A 408 -8.01 7.70 11.31
C LYS A 408 -9.14 8.34 12.10
N GLY A 409 -9.22 9.67 12.14
CA GLY A 409 -10.32 10.41 12.77
C GLY A 409 -11.69 10.11 12.15
N LEU A 410 -11.75 10.03 10.82
CA LEU A 410 -12.95 9.64 10.06
C LEU A 410 -13.37 8.18 10.36
N GLY A 411 -12.42 7.25 10.37
CA GLY A 411 -12.66 5.84 10.70
C GLY A 411 -13.21 5.64 12.12
N ARG A 412 -12.65 6.37 13.09
CA ARG A 412 -13.13 6.41 14.48
C ARG A 412 -14.58 6.88 14.55
N ALA A 413 -14.90 7.98 13.87
CA ALA A 413 -16.25 8.54 13.86
C ALA A 413 -17.27 7.62 13.18
N ALA A 414 -16.86 6.89 12.13
CA ALA A 414 -17.71 5.90 11.48
C ALA A 414 -18.13 4.78 12.46
N ARG A 415 -17.21 4.26 13.27
CA ARG A 415 -17.52 3.26 14.31
C ARG A 415 -18.45 3.82 15.39
N ILE A 416 -18.21 5.05 15.85
CA ILE A 416 -19.08 5.72 16.82
C ILE A 416 -20.50 5.88 16.26
N ALA A 417 -20.63 6.33 15.00
CA ALA A 417 -21.93 6.52 14.35
C ALA A 417 -22.71 5.19 14.21
N GLU A 418 -22.06 4.12 13.78
CA GLU A 418 -22.71 2.80 13.64
C GLU A 418 -23.16 2.25 14.99
N ILE A 419 -22.33 2.34 16.03
CA ILE A 419 -22.71 1.90 17.39
C ILE A 419 -23.87 2.74 17.91
N ALA A 420 -23.79 4.06 17.80
CA ALA A 420 -24.84 4.97 18.26
C ALA A 420 -26.17 4.70 17.53
N ASP A 421 -26.14 4.42 16.22
CA ASP A 421 -27.33 4.04 15.45
C ASP A 421 -27.95 2.72 15.92
N GLN A 422 -27.13 1.67 16.11
CA GLN A 422 -27.60 0.37 16.62
C GLN A 422 -28.37 0.51 17.95
N LEU A 423 -27.97 1.47 18.77
CA LEU A 423 -28.48 1.68 20.12
C LEU A 423 -29.58 2.75 20.22
N GLY A 424 -29.86 3.47 19.13
CA GLY A 424 -30.81 4.57 19.09
C GLY A 424 -30.32 5.87 19.74
N GLU A 425 -29.01 6.04 19.91
CA GLU A 425 -28.37 7.27 20.40
C GLU A 425 -28.25 8.31 19.29
N THR A 426 -29.40 8.84 18.85
CA THR A 426 -29.46 9.67 17.65
C THR A 426 -28.66 10.96 17.76
N GLU A 427 -28.52 11.56 18.94
CA GLU A 427 -27.77 12.82 19.11
C GLU A 427 -26.25 12.62 18.88
N ILE A 428 -25.68 11.54 19.43
CA ILE A 428 -24.26 11.20 19.23
C ILE A 428 -24.03 10.76 17.78
N ARG A 429 -24.93 9.93 17.24
CA ARG A 429 -24.88 9.51 15.83
C ARG A 429 -24.90 10.72 14.89
N ASP A 430 -25.87 11.60 15.03
CA ASP A 430 -26.04 12.75 14.14
C ASP A 430 -24.85 13.72 14.26
N THR A 431 -24.28 13.88 15.46
CA THR A 431 -23.03 14.65 15.66
C THR A 431 -21.85 14.05 14.91
N ALA A 432 -21.67 12.73 14.97
CA ALA A 432 -20.61 12.05 14.23
C ALA A 432 -20.81 12.16 12.71
N LEU A 433 -22.04 11.98 12.22
CA LEU A 433 -22.39 12.10 10.80
C LEU A 433 -22.17 13.53 10.28
N ASP A 434 -22.55 14.55 11.06
CA ASP A 434 -22.38 15.95 10.68
C ASP A 434 -20.90 16.35 10.61
N GLN A 435 -20.08 15.92 11.58
CA GLN A 435 -18.62 16.16 11.53
C GLN A 435 -17.95 15.41 10.38
N MET A 436 -18.31 14.14 10.13
CA MET A 436 -17.79 13.40 8.97
C MET A 436 -18.16 14.10 7.67
N ARG A 437 -19.41 14.54 7.52
CA ARG A 437 -19.86 15.29 6.34
C ARG A 437 -19.06 16.57 6.15
N GLU A 438 -18.84 17.36 7.21
CA GLU A 438 -18.08 18.60 7.14
C GLU A 438 -16.65 18.34 6.63
N VAL A 439 -15.96 17.36 7.23
CA VAL A 439 -14.58 17.01 6.87
C VAL A 439 -14.51 16.46 5.44
N LEU A 440 -15.35 15.48 5.07
CA LEU A 440 -15.37 14.90 3.73
C LEU A 440 -15.70 15.95 2.66
N THR A 441 -16.70 16.79 2.92
CA THR A 441 -17.10 17.86 1.99
C THR A 441 -15.98 18.88 1.78
N ASP A 442 -15.23 19.23 2.83
CA ASP A 442 -14.08 20.12 2.72
C ASP A 442 -12.99 19.48 1.85
N TRP A 443 -12.56 18.25 2.17
CA TRP A 443 -11.54 17.54 1.40
C TRP A 443 -11.92 17.32 -0.07
N PHE A 444 -13.20 17.04 -0.34
CA PHE A 444 -13.74 16.81 -1.68
C PHE A 444 -14.12 18.09 -2.43
N THR A 445 -13.76 19.28 -1.91
CA THR A 445 -13.98 20.56 -2.58
C THR A 445 -12.68 21.31 -2.77
N ALA A 446 -12.17 21.30 -4.00
CA ALA A 446 -11.12 22.20 -4.44
C ALA A 446 -11.67 23.60 -4.76
N THR A 447 -10.89 24.63 -4.40
CA THR A 447 -11.12 26.01 -4.83
C THR A 447 -9.80 26.62 -5.27
N GLU A 448 -9.84 27.67 -6.10
CA GLU A 448 -8.63 28.35 -6.58
C GLU A 448 -7.75 28.78 -5.40
N GLY A 449 -6.48 28.36 -5.42
CA GLY A 449 -5.51 28.64 -4.36
C GLY A 449 -5.64 27.83 -3.06
N LYS A 450 -6.56 26.85 -2.96
CA LYS A 450 -6.63 25.94 -1.81
C LYS A 450 -5.43 24.98 -1.83
N THR A 451 -4.64 24.96 -0.75
CA THR A 451 -3.40 24.16 -0.67
C THR A 451 -3.41 23.07 0.40
N GLU A 452 -4.46 23.02 1.22
CA GLU A 452 -4.62 22.06 2.32
C GLU A 452 -6.05 21.53 2.28
N LYS A 453 -6.25 20.29 2.75
CA LYS A 453 -7.52 19.57 2.71
C LYS A 453 -8.10 19.56 1.30
N VAL A 454 -7.26 19.17 0.33
CA VAL A 454 -7.59 19.20 -1.09
C VAL A 454 -6.94 18.04 -1.82
N PHE A 455 -7.67 17.44 -2.75
CA PHE A 455 -7.12 16.47 -3.69
C PHE A 455 -6.68 17.16 -4.98
N ALA A 456 -5.46 16.85 -5.43
CA ALA A 456 -4.87 17.35 -6.65
C ALA A 456 -4.53 16.19 -7.60
N TYR A 457 -4.95 16.30 -8.85
CA TYR A 457 -4.67 15.29 -9.87
C TYR A 457 -3.37 15.61 -10.59
N ASN A 458 -2.40 14.69 -10.49
CA ASN A 458 -1.17 14.73 -11.24
C ASN A 458 -1.38 14.01 -12.59
N GLU A 459 -1.69 14.77 -13.63
CA GLU A 459 -1.95 14.24 -14.98
C GLU A 459 -0.74 13.51 -15.58
N ALA A 460 0.49 13.91 -15.23
CA ALA A 460 1.69 13.28 -15.79
C ALA A 460 1.81 11.82 -15.32
N TRP A 461 1.56 11.56 -14.03
CA TRP A 461 1.60 10.23 -13.44
C TRP A 461 0.28 9.46 -13.59
N GLY A 462 -0.83 10.18 -13.66
CA GLY A 462 -2.17 9.62 -13.58
C GLY A 462 -2.49 9.17 -12.16
N THR A 463 -2.47 10.12 -11.21
CA THR A 463 -2.76 9.85 -9.79
C THR A 463 -3.39 11.04 -9.09
N LEU A 464 -4.26 10.77 -8.12
CA LEU A 464 -4.92 11.75 -7.27
C LEU A 464 -4.24 11.76 -5.90
N VAL A 465 -3.67 12.91 -5.52
CA VAL A 465 -2.90 13.06 -4.28
C VAL A 465 -3.61 14.03 -3.35
N GLY A 466 -3.87 13.61 -2.10
CA GLY A 466 -4.40 14.49 -1.07
C GLY A 466 -3.31 15.27 -0.35
N PHE A 467 -3.53 16.58 -0.17
CA PHE A 467 -2.60 17.47 0.52
C PHE A 467 -3.20 18.08 1.79
N PRO A 468 -2.46 18.14 2.92
CA PRO A 468 -1.08 17.68 3.09
C PRO A 468 -0.92 16.14 2.98
N GLY A 469 0.15 15.70 2.33
CA GLY A 469 0.58 14.31 2.31
C GLY A 469 1.37 13.93 3.55
N SER A 470 1.50 12.64 3.81
CA SER A 470 2.31 12.08 4.90
C SER A 470 2.83 10.70 4.51
N TYR A 471 3.89 10.23 5.15
CA TYR A 471 4.48 8.90 4.91
C TYR A 471 4.88 8.60 3.44
N GLY A 472 5.07 9.65 2.63
CA GLY A 472 5.43 9.53 1.22
C GLY A 472 4.24 9.40 0.27
N SER A 473 3.00 9.59 0.74
CA SER A 473 1.81 9.57 -0.13
C SER A 473 1.85 10.61 -1.26
N ASP A 474 2.65 11.66 -1.13
CA ASP A 474 2.85 12.65 -2.19
C ASP A 474 4.07 12.34 -3.09
N LYS A 475 5.27 12.36 -2.52
CA LYS A 475 6.54 12.29 -3.26
C LYS A 475 6.92 10.89 -3.73
N GLU A 476 6.30 9.88 -3.15
CA GLU A 476 6.63 8.47 -3.33
C GLU A 476 5.43 7.64 -3.76
N LEU A 477 4.22 8.22 -3.73
CA LEU A 477 2.95 7.55 -4.02
C LEU A 477 2.73 6.33 -3.12
N ASN A 478 3.10 6.48 -1.85
CA ASN A 478 2.91 5.43 -0.86
C ASN A 478 1.48 5.44 -0.32
N ASP A 479 0.97 4.28 0.05
CA ASP A 479 -0.11 4.15 1.05
C ASP A 479 -1.46 4.77 0.67
N HIS A 480 -1.76 4.95 -0.63
CA HIS A 480 -3.04 5.54 -1.06
C HIS A 480 -4.25 4.71 -0.58
N HIS A 481 -4.24 3.39 -0.77
CA HIS A 481 -5.21 2.48 -0.16
C HIS A 481 -5.35 2.63 1.36
N PHE A 482 -4.24 2.74 2.12
CA PHE A 482 -4.31 2.93 3.58
C PHE A 482 -5.00 4.25 3.94
N HIS A 483 -4.58 5.35 3.34
CA HIS A 483 -5.10 6.68 3.64
C HIS A 483 -6.57 6.79 3.18
N TYR A 484 -6.85 6.44 1.93
CA TYR A 484 -8.15 6.67 1.29
C TYR A 484 -9.19 5.67 1.75
N GLY A 485 -8.80 4.48 2.20
CA GLY A 485 -9.72 3.48 2.77
C GLY A 485 -10.54 4.02 3.94
N TYR A 486 -9.96 4.91 4.74
CA TYR A 486 -10.68 5.59 5.80
C TYR A 486 -11.72 6.60 5.30
N TYR A 487 -11.42 7.34 4.21
CA TYR A 487 -12.35 8.29 3.60
C TYR A 487 -13.54 7.54 2.99
N VAL A 488 -13.26 6.46 2.25
CA VAL A 488 -14.30 5.62 1.64
C VAL A 488 -15.16 4.97 2.71
N ALA A 489 -14.57 4.46 3.80
CA ALA A 489 -15.32 3.86 4.90
C ALA A 489 -16.25 4.87 5.58
N ALA A 490 -15.77 6.08 5.87
CA ALA A 490 -16.59 7.14 6.46
C ALA A 490 -17.68 7.64 5.49
N ALA A 491 -17.38 7.74 4.19
CA ALA A 491 -18.36 8.09 3.17
C ALA A 491 -19.45 7.01 3.05
N ALA A 492 -19.11 5.73 3.10
CA ALA A 492 -20.08 4.62 3.11
C ALA A 492 -21.00 4.68 4.33
N THR A 493 -20.45 4.92 5.53
CA THR A 493 -21.26 5.13 6.73
C THR A 493 -22.17 6.35 6.60
N LEU A 494 -21.68 7.47 6.04
CA LEU A 494 -22.49 8.67 5.81
C LEU A 494 -23.62 8.41 4.78
N ALA A 495 -23.33 7.73 3.69
CA ALA A 495 -24.27 7.42 2.61
C ALA A 495 -25.50 6.63 3.09
N LYS A 496 -25.32 5.75 4.09
CA LYS A 496 -26.42 5.03 4.75
C LYS A 496 -27.47 5.98 5.36
N PHE A 497 -27.10 7.19 5.77
CA PHE A 497 -28.00 8.18 6.37
C PHE A 497 -28.32 9.35 5.44
N ASP A 498 -27.43 9.65 4.51
CA ASP A 498 -27.60 10.69 3.51
C ASP A 498 -27.23 10.22 2.10
N PRO A 499 -28.15 9.49 1.45
CA PRO A 499 -27.95 9.03 0.08
C PRO A 499 -27.97 10.17 -0.95
N GLU A 500 -28.49 11.36 -0.60
CA GLU A 500 -28.41 12.52 -1.50
C GLU A 500 -26.97 13.02 -1.56
N TRP A 501 -26.31 13.19 -0.41
CA TRP A 501 -24.89 13.58 -0.37
C TRP A 501 -23.99 12.61 -1.14
N ALA A 502 -24.30 11.32 -1.08
CA ALA A 502 -23.54 10.25 -1.73
C ALA A 502 -23.83 10.07 -3.22
N SER A 503 -24.78 10.81 -3.82
CA SER A 503 -25.06 10.68 -5.24
C SER A 503 -23.96 11.28 -6.12
N ASP A 504 -23.88 10.83 -7.38
CA ASP A 504 -22.93 11.34 -8.38
C ASP A 504 -23.07 12.84 -8.63
N GLU A 505 -24.28 13.39 -8.51
CA GLU A 505 -24.52 14.82 -8.64
C GLU A 505 -23.97 15.63 -7.46
N ARG A 506 -23.60 14.97 -6.36
CA ARG A 506 -23.10 15.58 -5.12
C ARG A 506 -21.65 15.20 -4.89
N TYR A 507 -21.33 14.31 -3.94
CA TYR A 507 -19.95 13.95 -3.61
C TYR A 507 -19.60 12.50 -3.92
N GLY A 508 -20.54 11.68 -4.41
CA GLY A 508 -20.30 10.27 -4.73
C GLY A 508 -19.14 10.08 -5.72
N GLY A 509 -19.11 10.88 -6.79
CA GLY A 509 -18.04 10.80 -7.78
C GLY A 509 -16.65 11.13 -7.23
N MET A 510 -16.52 11.92 -6.16
CA MET A 510 -15.22 12.15 -5.51
C MET A 510 -14.77 10.92 -4.71
N VAL A 511 -15.69 10.19 -4.09
CA VAL A 511 -15.39 8.92 -3.42
C VAL A 511 -14.92 7.89 -4.44
N ASP A 512 -15.60 7.79 -5.58
CA ASP A 512 -15.20 6.88 -6.66
C ASP A 512 -13.83 7.22 -7.24
N LEU A 513 -13.44 8.50 -7.30
CA LEU A 513 -12.09 8.88 -7.73
C LEU A 513 -11.01 8.41 -6.76
N LEU A 514 -11.25 8.45 -5.45
CA LEU A 514 -10.32 7.89 -4.45
C LEU A 514 -10.19 6.37 -4.61
N ILE A 515 -11.31 5.68 -4.86
CA ILE A 515 -11.33 4.23 -5.13
C ILE A 515 -10.52 3.92 -6.38
N ARG A 516 -10.77 4.64 -7.49
CA ARG A 516 -10.10 4.42 -8.77
C ARG A 516 -8.61 4.77 -8.73
N ASP A 517 -8.22 5.77 -7.95
CA ASP A 517 -6.81 6.09 -7.80
C ASP A 517 -6.04 4.98 -7.08
N ALA A 518 -6.55 4.48 -5.94
CA ALA A 518 -5.87 3.44 -5.17
C ALA A 518 -5.97 2.05 -5.84
N ASN A 519 -7.12 1.70 -6.42
CA ASN A 519 -7.34 0.41 -7.07
C ASN A 519 -8.44 0.50 -8.15
N SER A 520 -8.14 1.12 -9.30
CA SER A 520 -9.06 1.12 -10.44
C SER A 520 -9.41 -0.30 -10.86
N TYR A 521 -10.67 -0.69 -10.70
CA TYR A 521 -11.21 -1.98 -11.09
C TYR A 521 -11.82 -1.97 -12.50
N ASP A 522 -11.80 -0.81 -13.16
CA ASP A 522 -12.25 -0.64 -14.54
C ASP A 522 -11.03 -0.53 -15.46
N ARG A 523 -11.00 -1.38 -16.51
CA ARG A 523 -9.92 -1.39 -17.51
C ARG A 523 -10.08 -0.28 -18.56
N ASP A 524 -11.27 0.29 -18.69
CA ASP A 524 -11.54 1.40 -19.60
C ASP A 524 -11.22 2.77 -18.95
N GLU A 525 -10.90 2.81 -17.65
CA GLU A 525 -10.43 4.00 -16.95
C GLU A 525 -9.03 4.42 -17.43
N ASP A 526 -8.91 5.65 -17.94
CA ASP A 526 -7.68 6.16 -18.54
C ASP A 526 -6.93 7.17 -17.65
N ARG A 527 -7.49 7.56 -16.49
CA ARG A 527 -6.85 8.49 -15.56
C ARG A 527 -5.94 7.80 -14.56
N PHE A 528 -6.16 6.53 -14.26
CA PHE A 528 -5.47 5.77 -13.21
C PHE A 528 -5.05 4.38 -13.73
N PRO A 529 -3.91 3.83 -13.26
CA PRO A 529 -3.54 2.47 -13.62
C PRO A 529 -4.52 1.46 -13.00
N TYR A 530 -4.74 0.35 -13.71
CA TYR A 530 -5.58 -0.74 -13.24
C TYR A 530 -4.99 -1.36 -11.96
N LEU A 531 -5.79 -1.42 -10.89
CA LEU A 531 -5.45 -2.00 -9.59
C LEU A 531 -4.08 -1.54 -9.05
N ARG A 532 -3.87 -0.20 -8.99
CA ARG A 532 -2.57 0.41 -8.62
C ARG A 532 -1.89 -0.29 -7.45
N ASP A 533 -2.54 -0.33 -6.29
CA ASP A 533 -1.93 -0.84 -5.08
C ASP A 533 -1.97 -2.38 -5.01
N PHE A 534 -2.98 -3.02 -5.62
CA PHE A 534 -3.21 -4.46 -5.51
C PHE A 534 -2.41 -5.27 -6.53
N ASP A 535 -1.45 -6.06 -6.03
CA ASP A 535 -0.74 -7.04 -6.85
C ASP A 535 -1.64 -8.25 -7.10
N ILE A 536 -2.13 -8.33 -8.34
CA ILE A 536 -3.07 -9.35 -8.82
C ILE A 536 -2.56 -10.77 -8.55
N TYR A 537 -1.26 -11.03 -8.71
CA TYR A 537 -0.72 -12.38 -8.59
C TYR A 537 -0.21 -12.69 -7.19
N ALA A 538 0.42 -11.73 -6.49
CA ALA A 538 0.81 -11.90 -5.09
C ALA A 538 -0.42 -11.92 -4.16
N GLY A 539 -1.54 -11.36 -4.61
CA GLY A 539 -2.84 -11.43 -3.95
C GLY A 539 -3.00 -10.47 -2.78
N HIS A 540 -2.15 -9.44 -2.67
CA HIS A 540 -2.19 -8.42 -1.63
C HIS A 540 -1.69 -7.07 -2.16
N ASP A 541 -1.89 -6.00 -1.40
CA ASP A 541 -1.45 -4.67 -1.82
C ASP A 541 0.07 -4.48 -1.66
N TRP A 542 0.65 -3.51 -2.35
CA TRP A 542 1.99 -3.00 -2.08
C TRP A 542 1.93 -1.53 -1.66
N ALA A 543 2.61 -1.23 -0.56
CA ALA A 543 2.60 0.09 0.06
C ALA A 543 3.44 1.11 -0.72
N ALA A 544 4.65 0.74 -1.15
CA ALA A 544 5.59 1.72 -1.70
C ALA A 544 5.42 1.92 -3.20
N GLY A 545 5.17 3.17 -3.64
CA GLY A 545 4.95 3.47 -5.06
C GLY A 545 6.16 3.20 -5.95
N HIS A 546 7.37 3.26 -5.39
CA HIS A 546 8.62 3.15 -6.14
C HIS A 546 9.31 1.77 -6.10
N ALA A 547 8.93 0.88 -5.16
CA ALA A 547 9.53 -0.46 -4.96
C ALA A 547 11.08 -0.50 -4.94
N ALA A 548 11.73 0.58 -4.51
CA ALA A 548 13.19 0.75 -4.68
C ALA A 548 13.96 0.31 -3.44
N PHE A 549 13.76 -0.96 -3.04
CA PHE A 549 14.50 -1.60 -1.96
C PHE A 549 15.15 -2.91 -2.44
N ALA A 550 16.24 -3.31 -1.79
CA ALA A 550 16.93 -4.56 -2.11
C ALA A 550 16.04 -5.81 -1.92
N ALA A 551 15.04 -5.71 -1.06
CA ALA A 551 14.05 -6.75 -0.75
C ALA A 551 12.78 -6.67 -1.64
N GLY A 552 12.74 -5.75 -2.61
CA GLY A 552 11.57 -5.46 -3.44
C GLY A 552 10.59 -4.50 -2.78
N ASN A 553 9.31 -4.61 -3.17
CA ASN A 553 8.25 -3.83 -2.54
C ASN A 553 7.89 -4.39 -1.14
N ASN A 554 7.10 -3.65 -0.36
CA ASN A 554 6.68 -4.03 0.99
C ASN A 554 5.23 -3.65 1.29
N GLN A 555 4.62 -4.34 2.24
CA GLN A 555 3.37 -3.92 2.89
C GLN A 555 3.50 -4.20 4.39
N GLU A 556 3.26 -3.19 5.23
CA GLU A 556 3.24 -3.32 6.69
C GLU A 556 1.83 -3.67 7.17
N SER A 557 0.91 -2.70 7.15
CA SER A 557 -0.45 -2.89 7.63
C SER A 557 -1.33 -3.55 6.58
N SER A 558 -1.35 -4.89 6.58
CA SER A 558 -2.28 -5.65 5.75
C SER A 558 -3.74 -5.42 6.15
N SER A 559 -4.00 -5.05 7.40
CA SER A 559 -5.33 -4.71 7.90
C SER A 559 -5.84 -3.37 7.35
N GLU A 560 -4.98 -2.38 7.11
CA GLU A 560 -5.42 -1.15 6.43
C GLU A 560 -5.77 -1.37 4.95
N GLY A 561 -5.07 -2.28 4.24
CA GLY A 561 -5.48 -2.74 2.91
C GLY A 561 -6.84 -3.47 2.93
N GLN A 562 -7.05 -4.33 3.93
CA GLN A 562 -8.35 -4.96 4.19
C GLN A 562 -9.46 -3.94 4.54
N ASN A 563 -9.12 -2.87 5.25
CA ASN A 563 -10.05 -1.79 5.54
C ASN A 563 -10.49 -1.08 4.26
N PHE A 564 -9.57 -0.80 3.32
CA PHE A 564 -9.90 -0.26 2.00
C PHE A 564 -10.83 -1.19 1.22
N ALA A 565 -10.47 -2.47 1.05
CA ALA A 565 -11.30 -3.44 0.32
C ALA A 565 -12.70 -3.61 0.94
N GLY A 566 -12.78 -3.64 2.27
CA GLY A 566 -14.04 -3.66 3.00
C GLY A 566 -14.86 -2.37 2.87
N ALA A 567 -14.20 -1.22 2.71
CA ALA A 567 -14.85 0.06 2.47
C ALA A 567 -15.52 0.12 1.10
N LEU A 568 -14.93 -0.49 0.07
CA LEU A 568 -15.56 -0.64 -1.26
C LEU A 568 -16.85 -1.46 -1.17
N ILE A 569 -16.83 -2.57 -0.43
CA ILE A 569 -18.04 -3.39 -0.20
C ILE A 569 -19.15 -2.53 0.45
N GLN A 570 -18.81 -1.79 1.50
CA GLN A 570 -19.78 -0.93 2.19
C GLN A 570 -20.27 0.23 1.33
N TRP A 571 -19.40 0.85 0.53
CA TRP A 571 -19.76 1.93 -0.39
C TRP A 571 -20.71 1.44 -1.48
N GLY A 572 -20.38 0.33 -2.14
CA GLY A 572 -21.23 -0.27 -3.16
C GLY A 572 -22.60 -0.70 -2.61
N GLU A 573 -22.65 -1.25 -1.39
CA GLU A 573 -23.92 -1.58 -0.71
C GLU A 573 -24.72 -0.34 -0.27
N ALA A 574 -24.06 0.76 0.08
CA ALA A 574 -24.73 2.00 0.50
C ALA A 574 -25.24 2.84 -0.68
N THR A 575 -24.63 2.71 -1.86
CA THR A 575 -24.96 3.45 -3.09
C THR A 575 -25.69 2.63 -4.14
N GLY A 576 -25.69 1.29 -4.00
CA GLY A 576 -26.24 0.37 -4.99
C GLY A 576 -25.29 0.07 -6.17
N ASP A 577 -24.02 0.46 -6.10
CA ASP A 577 -23.01 0.13 -7.11
C ASP A 577 -22.45 -1.28 -6.90
N THR A 578 -22.96 -2.24 -7.67
CA THR A 578 -22.51 -3.64 -7.62
C THR A 578 -21.11 -3.84 -8.18
N ALA A 579 -20.64 -2.98 -9.09
CA ALA A 579 -19.30 -3.12 -9.66
C ALA A 579 -18.23 -2.77 -8.61
N VAL A 580 -18.41 -1.66 -7.87
CA VAL A 580 -17.55 -1.32 -6.73
C VAL A 580 -17.62 -2.40 -5.66
N ARG A 581 -18.84 -2.85 -5.33
CA ARG A 581 -19.04 -3.91 -4.33
C ARG A 581 -18.28 -5.18 -4.70
N ASP A 582 -18.45 -5.68 -5.91
CA ASP A 582 -17.87 -6.95 -6.36
C ASP A 582 -16.34 -6.84 -6.50
N ALA A 583 -15.82 -5.67 -6.90
CA ALA A 583 -14.39 -5.37 -6.83
C ALA A 583 -13.88 -5.44 -5.38
N GLY A 584 -14.58 -4.80 -4.44
CA GLY A 584 -14.28 -4.90 -3.00
C GLY A 584 -14.29 -6.34 -2.49
N VAL A 585 -15.27 -7.17 -2.89
CA VAL A 585 -15.34 -8.59 -2.53
C VAL A 585 -14.16 -9.38 -3.09
N TYR A 586 -13.76 -9.12 -4.34
CA TYR A 586 -12.58 -9.74 -4.96
C TYR A 586 -11.29 -9.40 -4.20
N LEU A 587 -11.04 -8.11 -3.96
CA LEU A 587 -9.84 -7.64 -3.25
C LEU A 587 -9.79 -8.20 -1.84
N TRP A 588 -10.89 -8.07 -1.09
CA TRP A 588 -10.99 -8.50 0.31
C TRP A 588 -10.74 -10.01 0.44
N THR A 589 -11.39 -10.82 -0.39
CA THR A 589 -11.32 -12.29 -0.32
C THR A 589 -9.94 -12.82 -0.69
N THR A 590 -9.34 -12.29 -1.76
CA THR A 590 -8.01 -12.68 -2.20
C THR A 590 -6.97 -12.27 -1.17
N GLN A 591 -7.04 -11.03 -0.69
CA GLN A 591 -6.11 -10.50 0.29
C GLN A 591 -6.23 -11.21 1.65
N ALA A 592 -7.44 -11.63 2.06
CA ALA A 592 -7.60 -12.38 3.31
C ALA A 592 -6.88 -13.73 3.23
N SER A 593 -6.91 -14.41 2.08
CA SER A 593 -6.19 -15.66 1.85
C SER A 593 -4.66 -15.45 1.84
N ALA A 594 -4.19 -14.37 1.20
CA ALA A 594 -2.78 -13.98 1.20
C ALA A 594 -2.28 -13.66 2.63
N ILE A 595 -3.03 -12.87 3.40
CA ILE A 595 -2.68 -12.50 4.78
C ILE A 595 -2.56 -13.74 5.68
N GLN A 596 -3.52 -14.67 5.60
CA GLN A 596 -3.46 -15.92 6.36
C GLN A 596 -2.17 -16.69 6.07
N ASN A 597 -1.74 -16.73 4.81
CA ASN A 597 -0.53 -17.42 4.40
C ASN A 597 0.76 -16.65 4.76
N TYR A 598 0.85 -15.35 4.47
CA TYR A 598 2.13 -14.61 4.44
C TYR A 598 2.42 -13.80 5.68
N TRP A 599 1.38 -13.32 6.38
CA TRP A 599 1.55 -12.65 7.67
C TRP A 599 1.40 -13.63 8.82
N PHE A 600 0.44 -14.55 8.72
CA PHE A 600 0.03 -15.43 9.82
C PHE A 600 0.46 -16.89 9.65
N ASN A 601 1.28 -17.17 8.63
CA ASN A 601 1.90 -18.47 8.37
C ASN A 601 0.92 -19.66 8.52
N SER A 602 -0.26 -19.59 7.89
CA SER A 602 -1.35 -20.54 8.13
C SER A 602 -1.03 -21.98 7.77
N SER A 603 -0.22 -22.19 6.75
CA SER A 603 0.29 -23.51 6.35
C SER A 603 1.39 -24.03 7.28
N GLY A 604 2.06 -23.14 8.02
CA GLY A 604 3.30 -23.41 8.73
C GLY A 604 4.52 -23.53 7.81
N GLU A 605 4.37 -23.24 6.52
CA GLU A 605 5.41 -23.44 5.50
C GLU A 605 5.90 -22.14 4.85
N ALA A 606 5.26 -21.00 5.11
CA ALA A 606 5.71 -19.71 4.57
C ALA A 606 7.00 -19.25 5.26
N PHE A 607 7.09 -19.43 6.57
CA PHE A 607 8.26 -18.97 7.33
C PHE A 607 9.33 -20.06 7.42
N PRO A 608 10.62 -19.70 7.34
CA PRO A 608 11.70 -20.65 7.57
C PRO A 608 11.60 -21.29 8.96
N GLU A 609 11.90 -22.59 9.07
CA GLU A 609 11.78 -23.39 10.33
C GLU A 609 12.50 -22.76 11.53
N ASN A 610 13.57 -22.00 11.29
CA ASN A 610 14.39 -21.34 12.32
C ASN A 610 14.09 -19.85 12.51
N PHE A 611 13.06 -19.29 11.85
CA PHE A 611 12.56 -17.97 12.15
C PHE A 611 11.80 -18.01 13.48
N PRO A 612 12.13 -17.16 14.48
CA PRO A 612 11.67 -17.36 15.85
C PRO A 612 10.28 -16.77 16.15
N HIS A 613 9.52 -16.37 15.14
CA HIS A 613 8.20 -15.73 15.26
C HIS A 613 7.14 -16.49 14.47
N THR A 614 5.91 -16.47 14.97
CA THR A 614 4.75 -17.10 14.31
C THR A 614 4.01 -16.16 13.36
N THR A 615 4.37 -14.87 13.40
CA THR A 615 3.80 -13.79 12.58
C THR A 615 4.91 -12.86 12.08
N VAL A 616 4.62 -12.06 11.07
CA VAL A 616 5.45 -10.89 10.69
C VAL A 616 4.63 -9.60 10.81
N GLY A 617 5.32 -8.49 11.02
CA GLY A 617 4.74 -7.13 10.96
C GLY A 617 4.75 -6.57 9.54
N MET A 618 5.70 -7.00 8.69
CA MET A 618 5.77 -6.59 7.30
C MET A 618 6.11 -7.77 6.38
N VAL A 619 5.54 -7.76 5.19
CA VAL A 619 5.93 -8.66 4.09
C VAL A 619 6.70 -7.85 3.04
N TRP A 620 7.80 -8.42 2.56
CA TRP A 620 8.66 -7.88 1.52
C TRP A 620 8.66 -8.80 0.32
N GLY A 621 8.99 -8.31 -0.87
CA GLY A 621 9.19 -9.13 -2.07
C GLY A 621 9.97 -10.41 -1.76
N ASP A 622 11.14 -10.33 -1.15
CA ASP A 622 11.99 -11.50 -0.89
C ASP A 622 11.82 -12.16 0.49
N GLY A 623 10.85 -11.75 1.32
CA GLY A 623 10.81 -12.20 2.71
C GLY A 623 9.76 -11.56 3.60
N GLY A 624 10.04 -11.53 4.90
CA GLY A 624 9.18 -10.91 5.89
C GLY A 624 9.93 -10.53 7.16
N SER A 625 9.41 -9.54 7.89
CA SER A 625 10.02 -9.00 9.09
C SER A 625 9.03 -8.88 10.25
N TYR A 626 9.40 -9.39 11.42
CA TYR A 626 8.80 -9.05 12.71
C TYR A 626 9.38 -7.70 13.15
N SER A 627 8.88 -6.63 12.53
CA SER A 627 9.28 -5.23 12.76
C SER A 627 8.14 -4.29 12.35
N THR A 628 8.28 -3.00 12.65
CA THR A 628 7.49 -1.93 12.02
C THR A 628 8.41 -0.79 11.59
N TRP A 629 7.88 0.14 10.80
CA TRP A 629 8.55 1.37 10.39
C TRP A 629 8.84 2.34 11.55
N PHE A 630 8.14 2.22 12.69
CA PHE A 630 8.18 3.22 13.76
C PHE A 630 8.47 2.66 15.17
N SER A 631 8.28 1.36 15.41
CA SER A 631 8.37 0.75 16.74
C SER A 631 8.92 -0.68 16.75
N ALA A 632 9.71 -0.98 17.77
CA ALA A 632 10.17 -2.34 18.06
C ALA A 632 9.34 -3.05 19.16
N ALA A 633 8.25 -2.42 19.63
CA ALA A 633 7.38 -3.01 20.64
C ALA A 633 6.56 -4.16 20.04
N PRO A 634 6.59 -5.38 20.62
CA PRO A 634 5.86 -6.53 20.09
C PRO A 634 4.35 -6.28 19.97
N GLU A 635 3.79 -5.47 20.88
CA GLU A 635 2.40 -5.01 20.82
C GLU A 635 2.09 -4.28 19.50
N MET A 636 2.97 -3.39 19.07
CA MET A 636 2.78 -2.60 17.84
C MET A 636 3.13 -3.41 16.60
N ILE A 637 4.17 -4.26 16.66
CA ILE A 637 4.54 -5.16 15.55
C ILE A 637 3.39 -6.09 15.17
N GLN A 638 2.67 -6.62 16.15
CA GLN A 638 1.52 -7.49 15.89
C GLN A 638 0.24 -6.69 15.69
N GLY A 639 0.03 -5.63 16.47
CA GLY A 639 -1.17 -4.79 16.41
C GLY A 639 -1.35 -4.03 15.10
N ILE A 640 -0.27 -3.72 14.37
CA ILE A 640 -0.34 -3.00 13.09
C ILE A 640 -1.06 -3.80 11.99
N ASN A 641 -1.11 -5.14 12.12
CA ASN A 641 -1.86 -6.04 11.24
C ASN A 641 -3.24 -6.42 11.79
N MET A 642 -3.71 -5.70 12.82
CA MET A 642 -5.03 -5.86 13.43
C MET A 642 -5.87 -4.59 13.26
N LEU A 643 -5.24 -3.42 13.37
CA LEU A 643 -5.91 -2.13 13.27
C LEU A 643 -6.15 -1.70 11.81
N PRO A 644 -7.21 -0.92 11.52
CA PRO A 644 -8.28 -0.56 12.43
C PRO A 644 -9.19 -1.76 12.72
N ILE A 645 -9.72 -1.86 13.95
CA ILE A 645 -10.68 -2.92 14.27
C ILE A 645 -12.05 -2.51 13.73
N THR A 646 -12.64 -3.33 12.86
CA THR A 646 -13.96 -3.08 12.28
C THR A 646 -14.67 -4.41 11.98
N GLY A 647 -15.97 -4.37 11.66
CA GLY A 647 -16.69 -5.56 11.18
C GLY A 647 -16.19 -6.12 9.84
N ASN A 648 -15.28 -5.42 9.13
CA ASN A 648 -14.56 -5.95 7.97
C ASN A 648 -13.39 -6.88 8.35
N HIS A 649 -12.95 -6.86 9.61
CA HIS A 649 -11.74 -7.56 10.07
C HIS A 649 -12.03 -8.91 10.75
N LEU A 650 -13.24 -9.45 10.56
CA LEU A 650 -13.61 -10.76 11.11
C LEU A 650 -12.74 -11.91 10.56
N TYR A 651 -12.04 -11.70 9.44
CA TYR A 651 -11.06 -12.64 8.90
C TYR A 651 -9.89 -12.94 9.86
N LEU A 652 -9.57 -12.01 10.77
CA LEU A 652 -8.59 -12.22 11.83
C LEU A 652 -9.00 -13.35 12.79
N GLY A 653 -10.32 -13.64 12.88
CA GLY A 653 -10.90 -14.63 13.77
C GLY A 653 -11.12 -16.02 13.19
N TYR A 654 -10.73 -16.29 11.93
CA TYR A 654 -10.96 -17.61 11.31
C TYR A 654 -10.18 -18.75 11.99
N ARG A 655 -9.07 -18.41 12.63
CA ARG A 655 -8.23 -19.33 13.39
C ARG A 655 -8.15 -18.84 14.84
N PRO A 656 -9.16 -19.13 15.68
CA PRO A 656 -9.18 -18.67 17.07
C PRO A 656 -8.01 -19.26 17.88
N ASP A 657 -7.48 -20.41 17.49
CA ASP A 657 -6.25 -20.97 18.02
C ASP A 657 -5.02 -20.12 17.71
N TYR A 658 -4.91 -19.61 16.47
CA TYR A 658 -3.86 -18.67 16.09
C TYR A 658 -3.99 -17.34 16.84
N VAL A 659 -5.20 -16.82 17.04
CA VAL A 659 -5.43 -15.60 17.85
C VAL A 659 -4.81 -15.75 19.25
N LEU A 660 -5.03 -16.91 19.89
CA LEU A 660 -4.48 -17.20 21.22
C LEU A 660 -2.96 -17.39 21.20
N GLU A 661 -2.42 -18.04 20.18
CA GLU A 661 -0.97 -18.21 19.99
C GLU A 661 -0.28 -16.85 19.77
N ASN A 662 -0.82 -16.03 18.88
CA ASN A 662 -0.31 -14.71 18.54
C ASN A 662 -0.34 -13.77 19.76
N TYR A 663 -1.45 -13.71 20.51
CA TYR A 663 -1.51 -12.94 21.76
C TYR A 663 -0.52 -13.46 22.82
N ALA A 664 -0.39 -14.77 22.96
CA ALA A 664 0.59 -15.36 23.89
C ALA A 664 2.03 -15.02 23.49
N GLU A 665 2.33 -14.93 22.19
CA GLU A 665 3.63 -14.47 21.70
C GLU A 665 3.88 -13.01 22.07
N VAL A 666 2.90 -12.09 21.93
CA VAL A 666 3.03 -10.70 22.41
C VAL A 666 3.41 -10.66 23.88
N VAL A 667 2.66 -11.38 24.73
CA VAL A 667 2.89 -11.45 26.18
C VAL A 667 4.28 -11.98 26.50
N ALA A 668 4.73 -13.02 25.77
CA ALA A 668 6.04 -13.62 25.96
C ALA A 668 7.17 -12.67 25.54
N ASN A 669 7.05 -12.02 24.37
CA ASN A 669 8.05 -11.13 23.80
C ASN A 669 8.18 -9.84 24.62
N LYS A 670 7.06 -9.29 25.10
CA LYS A 670 7.07 -8.15 26.03
C LYS A 670 7.61 -8.52 27.41
N GLY A 671 7.36 -9.75 27.86
CA GLY A 671 7.68 -10.23 29.22
C GLY A 671 6.58 -9.96 30.25
N GLY A 672 5.33 -9.77 29.80
CA GLY A 672 4.14 -9.50 30.62
C GLY A 672 2.94 -9.10 29.75
N GLU A 673 1.80 -8.81 30.38
CA GLU A 673 0.62 -8.32 29.66
C GLU A 673 0.89 -6.98 28.94
N PRO A 674 0.26 -6.72 27.78
CA PRO A 674 0.39 -5.46 27.04
C PRO A 674 0.09 -4.22 27.88
N ASP A 675 0.80 -3.11 27.63
CA ASP A 675 0.55 -1.79 28.24
C ASP A 675 0.52 -0.62 27.23
N VAL A 676 0.58 -0.95 25.94
CA VAL A 676 0.29 -0.05 24.80
C VAL A 676 -0.62 -0.79 23.82
N TRP A 677 -1.49 -0.05 23.12
CA TRP A 677 -2.48 -0.61 22.18
C TRP A 677 -3.28 -1.78 22.78
N GLN A 678 -3.62 -1.65 24.07
CA GLN A 678 -4.30 -2.69 24.83
C GLN A 678 -5.70 -2.94 24.27
N ASP A 679 -6.39 -1.90 23.81
CA ASP A 679 -7.64 -1.98 23.07
C ASP A 679 -7.54 -2.81 21.79
N ILE A 680 -6.54 -2.54 20.94
CA ILE A 680 -6.35 -3.29 19.69
C ILE A 680 -6.11 -4.77 20.01
N LEU A 681 -5.22 -5.06 20.97
CA LEU A 681 -4.86 -6.42 21.33
C LEU A 681 -5.99 -7.17 22.04
N TRP A 682 -6.79 -6.51 22.90
CA TRP A 682 -7.99 -7.13 23.49
C TRP A 682 -9.09 -7.32 22.46
N SER A 683 -9.22 -6.42 21.48
CA SER A 683 -10.18 -6.56 20.39
C SER A 683 -9.83 -7.74 19.49
N PHE A 684 -8.55 -7.93 19.17
CA PHE A 684 -8.06 -9.12 18.48
C PHE A 684 -8.25 -10.38 19.33
N LEU A 685 -7.85 -10.36 20.60
CA LEU A 685 -8.04 -11.49 21.52
C LEU A 685 -9.51 -11.91 21.60
N ALA A 686 -10.45 -10.96 21.52
CA ALA A 686 -11.89 -11.27 21.58
C ALA A 686 -12.40 -12.16 20.43
N LEU A 687 -11.69 -12.19 19.30
CA LEU A 687 -11.99 -13.09 18.18
C LEU A 687 -11.62 -14.56 18.48
N GLY A 688 -10.72 -14.81 19.44
CA GLY A 688 -10.33 -16.14 19.90
C GLY A 688 -10.91 -16.52 21.26
N ASP A 689 -10.90 -15.59 22.21
CA ASP A 689 -11.45 -15.73 23.57
C ASP A 689 -12.00 -14.39 24.08
N GLY A 690 -13.26 -14.11 23.72
CA GLY A 690 -13.99 -12.92 24.17
C GLY A 690 -14.16 -12.81 25.69
N GLU A 691 -14.21 -13.91 26.43
CA GLU A 691 -14.35 -13.85 27.90
C GLU A 691 -13.06 -13.36 28.55
N ALA A 692 -11.90 -13.85 28.09
CA ALA A 692 -10.60 -13.40 28.56
C ALA A 692 -10.32 -11.93 28.19
N ALA A 693 -10.62 -11.54 26.94
CA ALA A 693 -10.49 -10.15 26.50
C ALA A 693 -11.35 -9.20 27.34
N LEU A 694 -12.60 -9.57 27.61
CA LEU A 694 -13.50 -8.77 28.44
C LEU A 694 -13.01 -8.67 29.89
N GLU A 695 -12.49 -9.75 30.47
CA GLU A 695 -11.89 -9.71 31.81
C GLU A 695 -10.71 -8.72 31.87
N GLY A 696 -9.80 -8.77 30.88
CA GLY A 696 -8.66 -7.86 30.77
C GLY A 696 -9.09 -6.39 30.66
N LEU A 697 -9.99 -6.09 29.72
CA LEU A 697 -10.54 -4.76 29.50
C LEU A 697 -11.21 -4.18 30.76
N LEU A 698 -11.97 -5.01 31.49
CA LEU A 698 -12.65 -4.58 32.72
C LEU A 698 -11.69 -4.40 33.91
N ALA A 699 -10.57 -5.12 33.92
CA ALA A 699 -9.56 -5.03 34.96
C ALA A 699 -8.72 -3.75 34.85
N ASP A 700 -8.58 -3.18 33.66
CA ASP A 700 -7.85 -1.94 33.40
C ASP A 700 -8.68 -0.91 32.62
N PRO A 701 -9.69 -0.27 33.25
CA PRO A 701 -10.53 0.71 32.56
C PRO A 701 -9.81 2.03 32.21
N GLY A 702 -8.55 2.21 32.65
CA GLY A 702 -7.75 3.43 32.46
C GLY A 702 -6.71 3.32 31.36
N TYR A 703 -6.76 2.27 30.54
CA TYR A 703 -5.83 2.03 29.43
C TYR A 703 -5.74 3.22 28.47
N THR A 704 -4.57 3.37 27.83
CA THR A 704 -4.36 4.38 26.79
C THR A 704 -4.98 3.86 25.51
N VAL A 705 -5.89 4.65 24.94
CA VAL A 705 -6.60 4.30 23.71
C VAL A 705 -5.68 4.58 22.51
N GLU A 706 -5.62 3.66 21.55
CA GLU A 706 -4.97 3.92 20.26
C GLU A 706 -5.67 5.08 19.54
N GLU A 707 -4.91 5.87 18.80
CA GLU A 707 -5.35 7.19 18.32
C GLU A 707 -6.54 7.15 17.34
N GLY A 708 -6.71 6.05 16.61
CA GLY A 708 -7.86 5.77 15.75
C GLY A 708 -9.02 5.08 16.47
N GLU A 709 -8.94 4.86 17.79
CA GLU A 709 -9.92 4.09 18.56
C GLU A 709 -10.71 4.94 19.59
N SER A 710 -11.70 4.31 20.23
CA SER A 710 -12.48 4.82 21.35
C SER A 710 -12.80 3.70 22.35
N ARG A 711 -12.90 4.04 23.64
CA ARG A 711 -13.38 3.07 24.65
C ARG A 711 -14.79 2.55 24.34
N ALA A 712 -15.61 3.36 23.67
CA ALA A 712 -16.94 2.97 23.25
C ALA A 712 -16.89 1.80 22.28
N HIS A 713 -16.11 1.92 21.20
CA HIS A 713 -15.98 0.85 20.22
C HIS A 713 -15.25 -0.37 20.80
N THR A 714 -14.13 -0.21 21.53
CA THR A 714 -13.43 -1.34 22.16
C THR A 714 -14.37 -2.14 23.08
N TYR A 715 -15.15 -1.46 23.92
CA TYR A 715 -16.06 -2.13 24.84
C TYR A 715 -17.24 -2.78 24.11
N HIS A 716 -17.81 -2.11 23.11
CA HIS A 716 -18.84 -2.69 22.25
C HIS A 716 -18.35 -3.96 21.57
N TRP A 717 -17.18 -3.89 20.92
CA TRP A 717 -16.55 -5.00 20.22
C TRP A 717 -16.33 -6.21 21.13
N VAL A 718 -15.57 -6.01 22.21
CA VAL A 718 -15.15 -7.07 23.12
C VAL A 718 -16.34 -7.70 23.86
N ALA A 719 -17.27 -6.88 24.37
CA ALA A 719 -18.42 -7.41 25.13
C ALA A 719 -19.40 -8.19 24.25
N ASN A 720 -19.63 -7.77 23.01
CA ASN A 720 -20.50 -8.50 22.09
C ASN A 720 -19.85 -9.78 21.57
N LEU A 721 -18.55 -9.78 21.24
CA LEU A 721 -17.85 -11.03 20.89
C LEU A 721 -17.79 -12.01 22.06
N ALA A 722 -17.64 -11.52 23.30
CA ALA A 722 -17.76 -12.37 24.48
C ALA A 722 -19.13 -13.07 24.55
N ALA A 723 -20.20 -12.46 24.05
CA ALA A 723 -21.54 -13.07 24.01
C ALA A 723 -21.79 -13.92 22.75
N LEU A 724 -21.31 -13.48 21.59
CA LEU A 724 -21.49 -14.11 20.27
C LEU A 724 -20.65 -15.39 20.13
N GLY A 725 -19.44 -15.41 20.67
CA GLY A 725 -18.43 -16.44 20.44
C GLY A 725 -17.53 -16.13 19.25
N THR A 726 -16.97 -17.18 18.63
CA THR A 726 -16.02 -17.06 17.51
C THR A 726 -16.76 -17.04 16.17
N VAL A 727 -16.13 -16.50 15.13
CA VAL A 727 -16.66 -16.56 13.75
C VAL A 727 -16.78 -18.02 13.29
N ASP A 728 -17.86 -18.36 12.59
CA ASP A 728 -18.11 -19.68 11.99
C ASP A 728 -18.05 -19.60 10.46
N THR A 729 -16.91 -19.96 9.90
CA THR A 729 -16.66 -19.94 8.44
C THR A 729 -17.31 -21.10 7.70
N SER A 730 -17.98 -22.03 8.38
CA SER A 730 -18.67 -23.17 7.72
C SER A 730 -20.03 -22.80 7.12
N VAL A 731 -20.50 -21.57 7.35
CA VAL A 731 -21.78 -21.06 6.86
C VAL A 731 -21.56 -19.72 6.18
N THR A 732 -22.07 -19.59 4.97
CA THR A 732 -22.13 -18.35 4.20
C THR A 732 -23.56 -17.88 4.05
N ALA A 733 -23.77 -16.72 3.45
CA ALA A 733 -25.10 -16.22 3.11
C ALA A 733 -25.14 -15.64 1.70
N ASP A 734 -26.36 -15.48 1.19
CA ASP A 734 -26.67 -14.85 -0.09
C ASP A 734 -26.65 -13.31 -0.05
N HIS A 735 -25.82 -12.72 0.84
CA HIS A 735 -25.68 -11.28 1.00
C HIS A 735 -24.33 -10.92 1.61
N VAL A 736 -23.67 -9.89 1.09
CA VAL A 736 -22.29 -9.52 1.48
C VAL A 736 -22.18 -9.00 2.92
N LEU A 737 -23.21 -8.30 3.41
CA LEU A 737 -23.26 -7.76 4.77
C LEU A 737 -23.80 -8.78 5.80
N SER A 738 -23.14 -9.93 5.90
CA SER A 738 -23.57 -11.02 6.77
C SER A 738 -22.41 -11.73 7.45
N SER A 739 -22.67 -12.40 8.57
CA SER A 739 -21.69 -13.24 9.27
C SER A 739 -22.39 -14.20 10.22
N VAL A 740 -21.69 -15.28 10.59
CA VAL A 740 -22.18 -16.25 11.57
C VAL A 740 -21.18 -16.40 12.70
N PHE A 741 -21.69 -16.43 13.94
CA PHE A 741 -20.89 -16.66 15.15
C PHE A 741 -21.35 -17.93 15.86
N VAL A 742 -20.45 -18.60 16.56
CA VAL A 742 -20.73 -19.82 17.31
C VAL A 742 -20.20 -19.74 18.74
N LYS A 743 -21.09 -20.00 19.71
CA LYS A 743 -20.73 -20.17 21.13
C LYS A 743 -21.36 -21.42 21.70
N ASN A 744 -20.55 -22.29 22.31
CA ASN A 744 -21.02 -23.55 22.92
C ASN A 744 -21.84 -24.44 21.95
N GLY A 745 -21.50 -24.42 20.65
CA GLY A 745 -22.20 -25.17 19.60
C GLY A 745 -23.55 -24.57 19.16
N GLN A 746 -23.89 -23.36 19.61
CA GLN A 746 -25.07 -22.62 19.18
C GLN A 746 -24.66 -21.47 18.26
N LYS A 747 -25.33 -21.36 17.11
CA LYS A 747 -25.03 -20.34 16.09
C LYS A 747 -25.89 -19.09 16.27
N THR A 748 -25.29 -17.92 16.06
CA THR A 748 -25.99 -16.65 15.87
C THR A 748 -25.71 -16.16 14.46
N TYR A 749 -26.78 -15.96 13.69
CA TYR A 749 -26.72 -15.48 12.31
C TYR A 749 -26.94 -13.97 12.34
N VAL A 750 -26.09 -13.22 11.66
CA VAL A 750 -26.11 -11.75 11.62
C VAL A 750 -26.21 -11.30 10.18
N ALA A 751 -27.07 -10.33 9.92
CA ALA A 751 -27.11 -9.62 8.64
C ALA A 751 -27.45 -8.14 8.85
N SER A 752 -26.88 -7.28 8.01
CA SER A 752 -27.19 -5.85 7.93
C SER A 752 -27.87 -5.54 6.61
N ASN A 753 -28.84 -4.64 6.65
CA ASN A 753 -29.55 -4.14 5.49
C ASN A 753 -29.41 -2.62 5.46
N THR A 754 -28.55 -2.11 4.58
CA THR A 754 -28.33 -0.68 4.36
C THR A 754 -29.42 -0.05 3.48
N GLY A 755 -30.27 -0.87 2.84
CA GLY A 755 -31.28 -0.40 1.92
C GLY A 755 -32.60 0.05 2.55
N SER A 756 -33.46 0.61 1.71
CA SER A 756 -34.72 1.23 2.13
C SER A 756 -35.93 0.28 2.20
N SER A 757 -35.74 -0.99 1.83
CA SER A 757 -36.77 -2.03 1.82
C SER A 757 -36.34 -3.27 2.64
N PRO A 758 -37.28 -4.03 3.27
CA PRO A 758 -36.90 -5.22 4.03
C PRO A 758 -36.25 -6.30 3.15
N LEU A 759 -35.16 -6.88 3.65
CA LEU A 759 -34.36 -7.91 2.98
C LEU A 759 -34.58 -9.27 3.67
N THR A 760 -34.52 -10.36 2.92
CA THR A 760 -34.40 -11.72 3.48
C THR A 760 -33.06 -12.30 3.09
N VAL A 761 -32.23 -12.57 4.08
CA VAL A 761 -30.92 -13.22 3.90
C VAL A 761 -31.05 -14.71 4.20
N THR A 762 -30.57 -15.54 3.28
CA THR A 762 -30.56 -16.99 3.35
C THR A 762 -29.13 -17.47 3.58
N PHE A 763 -28.93 -18.21 4.67
CA PHE A 763 -27.66 -18.84 4.99
C PHE A 763 -27.55 -20.22 4.35
N SER A 764 -26.32 -20.66 4.07
CA SER A 764 -26.04 -21.92 3.36
C SER A 764 -26.51 -23.19 4.10
N ASP A 765 -26.80 -23.08 5.41
CA ASP A 765 -27.42 -24.15 6.20
C ASP A 765 -28.96 -24.15 6.18
N GLY A 766 -29.56 -23.23 5.42
CA GLY A 766 -31.00 -23.08 5.23
C GLY A 766 -31.70 -22.17 6.24
N THR A 767 -30.95 -21.50 7.12
CA THR A 767 -31.49 -20.48 8.02
C THR A 767 -31.86 -19.23 7.23
N GLU A 768 -33.03 -18.66 7.51
CA GLU A 768 -33.48 -17.38 6.92
C GLU A 768 -33.56 -16.30 8.00
N LEU A 769 -33.10 -15.09 7.67
CA LEU A 769 -33.18 -13.90 8.51
C LEU A 769 -33.84 -12.76 7.73
N VAL A 770 -35.00 -12.29 8.21
CA VAL A 770 -35.64 -11.09 7.67
C VAL A 770 -35.08 -9.87 8.39
N VAL A 771 -34.43 -8.98 7.65
CA VAL A 771 -33.79 -7.76 8.15
C VAL A 771 -34.61 -6.55 7.71
N ALA A 772 -35.03 -5.73 8.67
CA ALA A 772 -35.75 -4.49 8.34
C ALA A 772 -34.81 -3.51 7.63
N ALA A 773 -35.40 -2.63 6.81
CA ALA A 773 -34.68 -1.54 6.15
C ALA A 773 -33.86 -0.73 7.16
N GLY A 774 -32.58 -0.53 6.85
CA GLY A 774 -31.65 0.25 7.65
C GLY A 774 -31.20 -0.34 8.98
N THR A 775 -31.41 -1.64 9.19
CA THR A 775 -31.11 -2.29 10.46
C THR A 775 -30.06 -3.39 10.32
N THR A 776 -29.38 -3.67 11.43
CA THR A 776 -28.70 -4.95 11.64
C THR A 776 -29.61 -5.83 12.49
N ALA A 777 -29.69 -7.12 12.17
CA ALA A 777 -30.51 -8.09 12.90
C ALA A 777 -29.76 -9.39 13.16
N THR A 778 -30.19 -10.11 14.19
CA THR A 778 -29.68 -11.45 14.52
C THR A 778 -30.80 -12.45 14.79
N THR A 779 -30.52 -13.72 14.51
CA THR A 779 -31.36 -14.86 14.88
C THR A 779 -30.51 -16.05 15.34
N GLY A 780 -31.14 -17.08 15.90
CA GLY A 780 -30.46 -18.27 16.43
C GLY A 780 -30.27 -18.19 17.95
N ALA A 781 -29.03 -18.28 18.43
CA ALA A 781 -28.71 -18.26 19.86
C ALA A 781 -29.04 -16.90 20.50
N HIS A 782 -28.81 -15.82 19.76
CA HIS A 782 -29.25 -14.46 20.12
C HIS A 782 -30.30 -13.98 19.11
N THR A 783 -31.26 -13.18 19.59
CA THR A 783 -32.23 -12.49 18.73
C THR A 783 -32.24 -11.04 19.13
N TRP A 784 -31.75 -10.18 18.23
CA TRP A 784 -31.57 -8.76 18.45
C TRP A 784 -31.78 -8.03 17.13
N SER A 785 -32.16 -6.75 17.18
CA SER A 785 -32.18 -5.87 16.01
C SER A 785 -32.06 -4.43 16.46
N GLY A 786 -31.32 -3.63 15.70
CA GLY A 786 -31.06 -2.21 15.95
C GLY A 786 -30.57 -1.49 14.70
N GLY A 787 -30.54 -0.15 14.77
CA GLY A 787 -30.20 0.72 13.64
C GLY A 787 -31.43 1.38 13.00
N GLY A 788 -31.19 2.33 12.09
CA GLY A 788 -32.26 2.97 11.33
C GLY A 788 -31.84 3.80 10.11
N GLY A 789 -30.61 3.68 9.62
CA GLY A 789 -30.14 4.42 8.43
C GLY A 789 -30.68 3.83 7.14
N VAL A 790 -31.40 4.60 6.34
CA VAL A 790 -32.32 4.07 5.29
C VAL A 790 -31.69 3.84 3.91
N GLY A 791 -30.46 4.30 3.65
CA GLY A 791 -29.71 4.18 2.38
C GLY A 791 -30.54 4.38 1.10
N VAL A 792 -30.12 3.76 0.00
CA VAL A 792 -30.89 3.69 -1.26
C VAL A 792 -31.56 2.31 -1.41
N ASP A 793 -32.63 2.22 -2.21
CA ASP A 793 -33.12 0.92 -2.69
C ASP A 793 -32.20 0.51 -3.84
N PRO A 794 -31.45 -0.60 -3.76
CA PRO A 794 -30.70 -1.10 -4.91
C PRO A 794 -31.74 -1.44 -5.99
N GLY A 795 -31.82 -0.61 -7.03
CA GLY A 795 -32.67 -0.86 -8.20
C GLY A 795 -32.23 -2.12 -8.93
N GLU A 796 -32.85 -2.43 -10.08
CA GLU A 796 -32.30 -3.46 -10.96
C GLU A 796 -30.82 -3.12 -11.29
N PRO A 797 -29.91 -4.11 -11.28
CA PRO A 797 -28.47 -3.88 -11.42
C PRO A 797 -28.19 -3.06 -12.68
N THR A 798 -27.45 -1.97 -12.53
CA THR A 798 -26.92 -1.18 -13.63
C THR A 798 -25.80 -1.98 -14.30
N GLU A 799 -25.96 -2.30 -15.59
CA GLU A 799 -24.98 -3.15 -16.32
C GLU A 799 -23.78 -2.39 -16.90
N GLU A 800 -23.66 -1.07 -16.74
CA GLU A 800 -22.52 -0.30 -17.28
C GLU A 800 -22.16 0.90 -16.38
N PRO A 801 -20.87 1.24 -16.23
CA PRO A 801 -20.44 2.48 -15.57
C PRO A 801 -20.95 3.69 -16.35
N THR A 802 -21.32 4.75 -15.63
CA THR A 802 -21.91 5.96 -16.21
C THR A 802 -20.85 6.80 -16.94
N ASP A 803 -21.00 7.00 -18.25
CA ASP A 803 -20.14 7.84 -19.09
C ASP A 803 -20.61 9.32 -19.19
N GLU A 804 -19.63 10.23 -19.07
CA GLU A 804 -19.56 11.66 -19.47
C GLU A 804 -20.36 12.75 -18.70
N PRO A 805 -19.71 13.85 -18.24
CA PRO A 805 -20.39 15.08 -17.83
C PRO A 805 -20.74 15.98 -19.03
N THR A 806 -21.92 16.59 -18.99
CA THR A 806 -22.54 17.34 -20.09
C THR A 806 -22.08 18.82 -20.13
N ASP A 807 -21.63 19.29 -21.29
CA ASP A 807 -21.34 20.71 -21.56
C ASP A 807 -22.62 21.56 -21.74
N GLU A 808 -22.76 22.66 -21.00
CA GLU A 808 -23.15 24.01 -21.50
C GLU A 808 -23.24 25.04 -20.33
N PRO A 809 -22.46 26.14 -20.34
CA PRO A 809 -22.60 27.23 -19.38
C PRO A 809 -23.47 28.38 -19.92
N THR A 810 -24.19 29.07 -19.03
CA THR A 810 -24.94 30.30 -19.33
C THR A 810 -24.25 31.52 -18.68
N GLU A 811 -23.87 32.52 -19.47
CA GLU A 811 -23.31 33.84 -19.04
C GLU A 811 -24.41 34.78 -18.46
N GLU A 812 -24.19 35.84 -17.66
CA GLU A 812 -23.22 36.96 -17.63
C GLU A 812 -23.48 37.84 -16.33
N PRO A 813 -22.85 39.02 -16.04
CA PRO A 813 -21.84 39.27 -14.99
C PRO A 813 -22.15 40.40 -13.97
N THR A 814 -21.28 40.69 -12.98
CA THR A 814 -21.03 42.09 -12.49
C THR A 814 -19.76 42.33 -11.64
N ASP A 815 -18.86 43.16 -12.19
CA ASP A 815 -17.99 44.27 -11.69
C ASP A 815 -17.08 44.22 -10.43
N GLU A 816 -15.79 44.53 -10.68
CA GLU A 816 -14.69 44.88 -9.75
C GLU A 816 -14.84 46.26 -9.01
N PRO A 817 -13.95 46.59 -8.04
CA PRO A 817 -12.75 47.40 -8.39
C PRO A 817 -11.45 47.16 -7.55
N THR A 818 -10.32 47.03 -8.28
CA THR A 818 -8.97 47.69 -8.21
C THR A 818 -8.17 48.03 -6.92
N ASP A 819 -6.84 47.86 -7.09
CA ASP A 819 -5.68 47.90 -6.18
C ASP A 819 -5.01 49.25 -5.79
N GLU A 820 -4.15 49.12 -4.74
CA GLU A 820 -2.82 49.76 -4.44
C GLU A 820 -2.72 51.17 -3.78
N PRO A 821 -1.62 51.56 -3.06
CA PRO A 821 -0.37 50.84 -2.68
C PRO A 821 0.15 51.07 -1.21
N THR A 822 1.26 50.37 -0.89
CA THR A 822 2.08 50.28 0.35
C THR A 822 3.06 51.44 0.64
N ASP A 823 3.56 51.54 1.91
CA ASP A 823 4.98 51.73 2.37
C ASP A 823 5.08 52.27 3.84
N PRO A 824 6.23 52.21 4.58
CA PRO A 824 7.09 51.09 4.99
C PRO A 824 7.49 51.11 6.53
N THR A 825 8.28 50.11 6.94
CA THR A 825 8.77 49.62 8.27
C THR A 825 9.59 50.59 9.17
N PRO A 826 9.73 50.26 10.48
CA PRO A 826 11.05 49.86 11.05
C PRO A 826 10.94 48.73 12.13
N GLY A 827 11.76 47.67 12.22
CA GLY A 827 12.86 47.14 11.39
C GLY A 827 13.06 45.64 11.70
N ASP A 828 13.59 44.91 10.71
CA ASP A 828 13.61 43.44 10.67
C ASP A 828 14.54 42.79 11.70
N PHE A 829 13.93 42.02 12.60
CA PHE A 829 14.57 40.91 13.32
C PHE A 829 13.55 39.78 13.33
N ASP A 830 13.79 38.71 12.56
CA ASP A 830 12.86 37.57 12.41
C ASP A 830 13.16 36.43 13.40
N GLY A 831 13.79 36.73 14.54
CA GLY A 831 14.04 35.75 15.60
C GLY A 831 15.04 34.64 15.25
N GLU A 832 15.53 34.53 14.02
CA GLU A 832 16.45 33.47 13.61
C GLU A 832 17.89 33.71 14.12
N LEU A 833 18.44 32.70 14.78
CA LEU A 833 19.80 32.64 15.31
C LEU A 833 20.50 31.39 14.79
N LEU A 834 21.71 31.56 14.28
CA LEU A 834 22.54 30.51 13.72
C LEU A 834 23.52 29.99 14.78
N LEU A 835 23.72 28.67 14.81
CA LEU A 835 24.68 28.02 15.69
C LEU A 835 26.10 28.21 15.14
N THR A 836 27.08 28.42 16.01
CA THR A 836 28.50 28.60 15.65
C THR A 836 29.40 27.60 16.35
N ALA A 837 30.52 27.24 15.71
CA ALA A 837 31.42 26.20 16.22
C ALA A 837 32.12 26.58 17.55
N ASP A 838 32.16 27.86 17.90
CA ASP A 838 32.67 28.38 19.17
C ASP A 838 31.60 28.52 20.27
N GLY A 839 30.38 28.04 20.02
CA GLY A 839 29.29 27.98 21.02
C GLY A 839 28.45 29.26 21.11
N GLY A 840 28.49 30.12 20.10
CA GLY A 840 27.61 31.29 20.01
C GLY A 840 26.30 31.00 19.24
N LEU A 841 25.25 31.74 19.59
CA LEU A 841 24.04 31.93 18.79
C LEU A 841 24.03 33.37 18.26
N VAL A 842 24.09 33.53 16.94
CA VAL A 842 24.28 34.84 16.29
C VAL A 842 23.38 34.99 15.07
N ALA A 843 23.06 36.23 14.70
CA ALA A 843 22.18 36.51 13.54
C ALA A 843 22.88 36.31 12.17
N ASP A 844 24.20 36.24 12.13
CA ASP A 844 24.98 36.07 10.90
C ASP A 844 26.31 35.37 11.20
N VAL A 845 26.82 34.59 10.24
CA VAL A 845 27.98 33.73 10.38
C VAL A 845 28.91 33.85 9.17
N ASP A 846 30.22 33.95 9.43
CA ASP A 846 31.20 34.19 8.36
C ASP A 846 31.57 32.93 7.55
N ALA A 847 31.31 31.73 8.07
CA ALA A 847 31.65 30.46 7.41
C ALA A 847 30.91 29.24 8.00
N PRO A 848 30.68 28.17 7.19
CA PRO A 848 30.17 26.89 7.68
C PRO A 848 31.18 26.17 8.59
N GLY A 849 30.67 25.34 9.48
CA GLY A 849 31.46 24.53 10.42
C GLY A 849 30.69 23.30 10.89
N THR A 850 31.30 22.52 11.78
CA THR A 850 30.64 21.38 12.44
C THR A 850 31.00 21.31 13.92
N VAL A 851 30.10 20.73 14.71
CA VAL A 851 30.30 20.39 16.13
C VAL A 851 30.03 18.90 16.31
N THR A 852 30.87 18.22 17.08
CA THR A 852 30.63 16.81 17.42
C THR A 852 29.75 16.72 18.67
N VAL A 853 28.55 16.20 18.52
CA VAL A 853 27.69 15.78 19.62
C VAL A 853 28.20 14.43 20.13
N ALA A 854 28.60 14.38 21.40
CA ALA A 854 29.19 13.18 21.99
C ALA A 854 28.15 12.06 22.14
N ALA A 855 28.59 10.82 21.93
CA ALA A 855 27.76 9.63 22.11
C ALA A 855 27.10 9.56 23.51
N ALA A 856 25.90 8.99 23.58
CA ALA A 856 25.19 8.85 24.84
C ALA A 856 25.86 7.79 25.74
N THR A 857 26.04 8.09 27.02
CA THR A 857 26.46 7.11 28.04
C THR A 857 25.25 6.58 28.81
N GLY A 858 24.36 5.83 28.15
CA GLY A 858 23.06 5.41 28.68
C GLY A 858 21.90 6.11 28.00
N ASN A 859 20.69 6.04 28.57
CA ASN A 859 19.53 6.81 28.12
C ASN A 859 19.46 8.12 28.92
N HIS A 860 19.50 9.24 28.20
CA HIS A 860 19.44 10.61 28.72
C HIS A 860 18.29 11.40 28.08
N ASP A 861 17.22 10.70 27.72
CA ASP A 861 16.04 11.29 27.11
C ASP A 861 15.32 12.24 28.09
N GLY A 862 15.33 13.52 27.73
CA GLY A 862 14.75 14.62 28.48
C GLY A 862 15.72 15.36 29.39
N GLU A 863 16.95 14.86 29.61
CA GLU A 863 17.93 15.49 30.49
C GLU A 863 19.33 15.60 29.81
N PRO A 864 19.86 16.81 29.60
CA PRO A 864 21.15 17.01 28.93
C PRO A 864 22.31 16.26 29.59
N ALA A 865 23.02 15.47 28.79
CA ALA A 865 24.23 14.76 29.21
C ALA A 865 25.41 15.13 28.31
N SER A 866 26.37 15.88 28.85
CA SER A 866 27.50 16.45 28.10
C SER A 866 27.07 17.20 26.82
N PRO A 867 26.08 18.12 26.92
CA PRO A 867 25.57 18.81 25.73
C PRO A 867 26.62 19.70 25.08
N SER A 868 26.47 19.89 23.77
CA SER A 868 27.01 21.05 23.08
C SER A 868 26.10 22.23 23.35
N THR A 869 26.64 23.31 23.94
CA THR A 869 25.85 24.48 24.37
C THR A 869 26.16 25.68 23.48
N PHE A 870 25.10 26.34 23.04
CA PHE A 870 25.15 27.55 22.22
C PHE A 870 24.40 28.67 22.94
N VAL A 871 24.97 29.88 23.00
CA VAL A 871 24.43 30.97 23.83
C VAL A 871 24.36 32.29 23.06
N ALA A 872 23.25 33.01 23.22
CA ALA A 872 23.12 34.44 22.92
C ALA A 872 22.89 35.19 24.24
N GLU A 873 23.79 36.11 24.59
CA GLU A 873 23.71 36.97 25.79
C GLU A 873 23.28 38.40 25.40
N ASP A 874 22.86 39.20 26.39
CA ASP A 874 22.45 40.61 26.23
C ASP A 874 21.30 40.80 25.21
N VAL A 875 20.39 39.83 25.09
CA VAL A 875 19.25 39.88 24.16
C VAL A 875 18.14 40.75 24.74
N THR A 876 17.70 41.75 23.98
CA THR A 876 16.54 42.60 24.35
C THR A 876 15.54 42.60 23.21
N ALA A 877 14.35 42.03 23.44
CA ALA A 877 13.32 41.84 22.43
C ALA A 877 11.94 41.61 23.06
N THR A 878 10.88 41.99 22.35
CA THR A 878 9.48 41.82 22.79
C THR A 878 8.94 40.48 22.29
N LEU A 879 8.20 39.76 23.15
CA LEU A 879 7.56 38.50 22.81
C LEU A 879 6.54 38.71 21.67
N ALA A 880 6.66 37.90 20.62
CA ALA A 880 5.75 37.89 19.48
C ALA A 880 4.88 36.63 19.49
N PRO A 881 3.71 36.65 18.79
CA PRO A 881 2.94 35.42 18.56
C PRO A 881 3.79 34.38 17.82
N GLY A 882 3.83 33.15 18.33
CA GLY A 882 4.63 32.06 17.78
C GLY A 882 5.27 31.21 18.88
N GLY A 883 5.99 30.18 18.47
CA GLY A 883 6.78 29.31 19.35
C GLY A 883 8.24 29.23 18.91
N THR A 884 9.07 28.62 19.74
CA THR A 884 10.44 28.28 19.37
C THR A 884 10.43 27.26 18.23
N ARG A 885 11.16 27.56 17.15
CA ARG A 885 11.38 26.67 16.01
C ARG A 885 12.87 26.44 15.82
N PHE A 886 13.28 25.33 15.23
CA PHE A 886 14.68 25.07 14.91
C PHE A 886 14.82 24.11 13.75
N ALA A 887 15.96 24.17 13.08
CA ALA A 887 16.39 23.19 12.10
C ALA A 887 17.85 22.86 12.39
N LEU A 888 18.13 21.63 12.80
CA LEU A 888 19.47 21.15 13.14
C LEU A 888 19.87 20.02 12.20
N ASP A 889 20.89 20.25 11.38
CA ASP A 889 21.41 19.24 10.44
C ASP A 889 22.38 18.29 11.14
N LEU A 890 22.02 17.02 11.21
CA LEU A 890 22.70 15.97 11.98
C LEU A 890 23.15 14.82 11.07
N ASP A 891 24.37 14.33 11.24
CA ASP A 891 24.91 13.16 10.55
C ASP A 891 25.51 12.19 11.57
N ALA A 892 24.84 11.04 11.78
CA ALA A 892 25.31 9.98 12.67
C ALA A 892 26.23 8.96 11.97
N GLY A 893 26.53 9.18 10.70
CA GLY A 893 27.23 8.25 9.83
C GLY A 893 26.51 6.92 9.78
N THR A 894 27.26 5.82 9.81
CA THR A 894 26.68 4.46 9.76
C THR A 894 26.28 3.92 11.14
N THR A 895 26.01 4.79 12.13
CA THR A 895 25.78 4.36 13.51
C THR A 895 24.30 4.09 13.76
N VAL A 896 23.95 2.82 14.01
CA VAL A 896 22.58 2.39 14.32
C VAL A 896 22.13 2.86 15.70
N GLY A 897 20.90 3.38 15.78
CA GLY A 897 20.22 3.69 17.04
C GLY A 897 20.72 4.95 17.74
N ASN A 898 21.20 5.93 16.97
CA ASN A 898 21.58 7.25 17.47
C ASN A 898 20.36 8.18 17.54
N GLY A 899 20.20 8.88 18.67
CA GLY A 899 19.10 9.84 18.87
C GLY A 899 19.60 11.12 19.51
N THR A 900 19.47 12.25 18.81
CA THR A 900 19.92 13.57 19.27
C THR A 900 18.73 14.40 19.77
N GLN A 901 18.90 15.14 20.85
CA GLN A 901 17.84 15.91 21.49
C GLN A 901 18.29 17.34 21.73
N VAL A 902 17.33 18.27 21.68
CA VAL A 902 17.57 19.69 21.93
C VAL A 902 16.71 20.23 23.07
N ARG A 903 17.30 21.18 23.81
CA ARG A 903 16.63 22.00 24.82
C ARG A 903 16.93 23.47 24.54
N VAL A 904 15.89 24.31 24.55
CA VAL A 904 16.00 25.77 24.44
C VAL A 904 15.55 26.40 25.76
N SER A 905 16.42 27.23 26.34
CA SER A 905 16.21 27.87 27.64
C SER A 905 16.32 29.38 27.52
N TYR A 906 15.45 30.10 28.21
CA TYR A 906 15.33 31.55 28.19
C TYR A 906 15.47 32.10 29.60
N ASP A 907 16.49 32.93 29.83
CA ASP A 907 16.61 33.83 30.98
C ASP A 907 16.11 35.19 30.51
N LEU A 908 14.93 35.59 30.97
CA LEU A 908 14.26 36.78 30.43
C LEU A 908 14.89 38.08 30.92
N THR A 909 15.64 38.04 32.02
CA THR A 909 16.12 39.25 32.73
C THR A 909 17.64 39.36 32.84
N GLY A 910 18.37 38.36 32.37
CA GLY A 910 19.84 38.32 32.43
C GLY A 910 20.37 38.08 33.84
N ASP A 911 19.57 37.49 34.74
CA ASP A 911 19.95 37.29 36.14
C ASP A 911 20.70 35.97 36.38
N GLY A 912 20.86 35.15 35.33
CA GLY A 912 21.54 33.87 35.34
C GLY A 912 20.64 32.68 35.69
N SER A 913 19.32 32.88 35.75
CA SER A 913 18.33 31.81 35.93
C SER A 913 17.36 31.72 34.75
N PHE A 914 17.03 30.49 34.31
CA PHE A 914 16.10 30.29 33.19
C PHE A 914 14.65 30.34 33.66
N ASP A 915 13.89 31.30 33.12
CA ASP A 915 12.47 31.50 33.38
C ASP A 915 11.56 30.60 32.51
N ARG A 916 12.05 30.19 31.33
CA ARG A 916 11.38 29.24 30.43
C ARG A 916 12.39 28.22 29.94
N VAL A 917 12.03 26.95 30.01
CA VAL A 917 12.82 25.84 29.47
C VAL A 917 11.91 24.95 28.65
N GLU A 918 12.32 24.64 27.43
CA GLU A 918 11.62 23.81 26.46
C GLU A 918 12.55 22.67 26.03
N THR A 919 12.17 21.43 26.29
CA THR A 919 12.89 20.24 25.85
C THR A 919 12.05 19.52 24.80
N TYR A 920 12.64 19.23 23.65
CA TYR A 920 11.96 18.59 22.52
C TYR A 920 12.19 17.08 22.53
N ALA A 921 11.31 16.30 21.91
CA ALA A 921 11.52 14.87 21.76
C ALA A 921 12.76 14.62 20.89
N TYR A 922 13.54 13.58 21.20
CA TYR A 922 14.77 13.31 20.46
C TYR A 922 14.47 12.90 19.01
N PHE A 923 15.40 13.20 18.12
CA PHE A 923 15.41 12.83 16.72
C PHE A 923 16.31 11.61 16.52
N ALA A 924 15.72 10.48 16.15
CA ALA A 924 16.47 9.32 15.71
C ALA A 924 17.02 9.59 14.31
N THR A 925 18.33 9.40 14.14
CA THR A 925 19.02 9.52 12.85
C THR A 925 19.17 8.14 12.22
N ASP A 926 19.06 8.06 10.91
CA ASP A 926 19.33 6.86 10.13
C ASP A 926 20.84 6.53 10.12
N PRO A 927 21.21 5.23 10.06
CA PRO A 927 22.61 4.81 9.99
C PRO A 927 23.18 4.95 8.56
N VAL A 928 22.98 6.10 7.92
CA VAL A 928 23.46 6.42 6.58
C VAL A 928 24.30 7.69 6.63
N VAL A 929 25.38 7.74 5.85
CA VAL A 929 26.22 8.95 5.75
C VAL A 929 25.44 10.04 5.02
N GLY A 930 25.18 11.16 5.69
CA GLY A 930 24.41 12.28 5.17
C GLY A 930 23.82 13.11 6.30
N TYR A 931 23.45 14.35 6.02
CA TYR A 931 22.76 15.19 6.99
C TYR A 931 21.26 14.95 6.93
N GLU A 932 20.66 14.76 8.09
CA GLU A 932 19.22 14.73 8.34
C GLU A 932 18.83 15.96 9.17
N THR A 933 17.70 16.58 8.85
CA THR A 933 17.27 17.80 9.54
C THR A 933 16.32 17.48 10.69
N TYR A 934 16.77 17.78 11.91
CA TYR A 934 15.97 17.72 13.13
C TYR A 934 15.28 19.06 13.37
N THR A 935 13.95 19.05 13.42
CA THR A 935 13.13 20.24 13.68
C THR A 935 12.25 20.11 14.92
N GLU A 936 11.65 21.22 15.34
CA GLU A 936 10.69 21.27 16.46
C GLU A 936 9.45 20.41 16.24
N ALA A 937 9.17 20.02 14.98
CA ALA A 937 8.05 19.16 14.60
C ALA A 937 8.08 17.79 15.27
N ARG A 938 9.24 17.35 15.81
CA ARG A 938 9.32 16.16 16.67
C ARG A 938 8.53 16.31 17.99
N GLY A 939 8.07 17.51 18.31
CA GLY A 939 7.19 17.77 19.41
C GLY A 939 7.93 18.12 20.70
N LEU A 940 7.21 18.84 21.57
CA LEU A 940 7.71 19.26 22.85
C LEU A 940 7.59 18.11 23.86
N ARG A 941 8.73 17.59 24.35
CA ARG A 941 8.76 16.55 25.39
C ARG A 941 8.36 17.12 26.76
N SER A 942 8.88 18.28 27.10
CA SER A 942 8.53 18.97 28.33
C SER A 942 8.76 20.47 28.21
N SER A 943 7.98 21.26 28.94
CA SER A 943 8.33 22.65 29.18
C SER A 943 8.02 23.05 30.61
N SER A 944 8.70 24.09 31.08
CA SER A 944 8.44 24.70 32.38
C SER A 944 8.56 26.22 32.27
N GLY A 945 7.79 26.93 33.10
CA GLY A 945 7.78 28.38 33.10
C GLY A 945 7.01 29.00 31.93
N THR A 946 7.15 30.31 31.73
CA THR A 946 6.34 31.10 30.78
C THR A 946 7.23 32.10 30.06
N LEU A 947 7.04 32.25 28.75
CA LEU A 947 7.71 33.27 27.96
C LEU A 947 7.23 34.68 28.34
N GLY A 948 8.10 35.65 28.21
CA GLY A 948 7.85 37.07 28.38
C GLY A 948 8.94 37.85 27.66
N ASP A 949 8.88 39.18 27.67
CA ASP A 949 9.88 40.02 27.00
C ASP A 949 11.29 39.76 27.55
N LEU A 950 12.28 39.76 26.65
CA LEU A 950 13.70 39.71 26.98
C LEU A 950 14.20 41.14 27.25
N ASP A 951 14.83 41.37 28.41
CA ASP A 951 15.50 42.62 28.77
C ASP A 951 16.92 42.33 29.25
N GLY A 952 17.90 42.44 28.34
CA GLY A 952 19.27 42.00 28.58
C GLY A 952 19.40 40.51 28.91
N GLY A 953 18.46 39.70 28.44
CA GLY A 953 18.33 38.28 28.75
C GLY A 953 19.28 37.37 27.96
N THR A 954 19.22 36.07 28.26
CA THR A 954 20.05 35.03 27.63
C THR A 954 19.19 33.94 27.01
N VAL A 955 19.49 33.56 25.76
CA VAL A 955 18.94 32.36 25.12
C VAL A 955 20.03 31.30 25.03
N GLN A 956 19.74 30.10 25.53
CA GLN A 956 20.65 28.96 25.51
C GLN A 956 20.02 27.78 24.76
N VAL A 957 20.78 27.20 23.84
CA VAL A 957 20.42 25.97 23.12
C VAL A 957 21.41 24.88 23.52
N GLU A 958 20.90 23.76 24.00
CA GLU A 958 21.69 22.58 24.37
C GLU A 958 21.33 21.42 23.45
N VAL A 959 22.34 20.82 22.79
CA VAL A 959 22.18 19.66 21.91
C VAL A 959 23.00 18.49 22.44
N TRP A 960 22.37 17.33 22.68
CA TRP A 960 23.05 16.12 23.19
C TRP A 960 22.49 14.85 22.56
N SER A 961 23.25 13.75 22.59
CA SER A 961 22.70 12.44 22.26
C SER A 961 21.90 11.89 23.43
N ALA A 962 20.59 11.79 23.28
CA ALA A 962 19.68 11.17 24.26
C ALA A 962 19.89 9.66 24.33
N ILE A 963 20.14 9.02 23.17
CA ILE A 963 20.42 7.59 23.03
C ILE A 963 21.49 7.37 21.95
N GLY A 964 22.05 6.16 21.89
CA GLY A 964 23.04 5.77 20.88
C GLY A 964 24.48 5.73 21.38
N ARG A 965 25.31 4.94 20.69
CA ARG A 965 26.69 4.64 21.13
C ARG A 965 27.78 5.27 20.27
N GLY A 966 27.41 5.93 19.16
CA GLY A 966 28.33 6.69 18.32
C GLY A 966 28.13 8.19 18.48
N PRO A 967 29.14 9.02 18.14
CA PRO A 967 28.97 10.46 18.08
C PRO A 967 28.11 10.86 16.87
N THR A 968 27.45 12.02 16.96
CA THR A 968 26.71 12.64 15.85
C THR A 968 27.38 13.94 15.44
N THR A 969 27.49 14.22 14.15
CA THR A 969 28.00 15.48 13.63
C THR A 969 26.85 16.46 13.46
N LEU A 970 26.90 17.61 14.14
CA LEU A 970 25.98 18.73 13.95
C LEU A 970 26.62 19.75 12.99
N ALA A 971 25.99 20.04 11.86
CA ALA A 971 26.43 21.14 10.99
C ALA A 971 26.08 22.49 11.62
N VAL A 972 27.00 23.44 11.58
CA VAL A 972 26.85 24.79 12.15
C VAL A 972 27.38 25.84 11.14
N GLY A 973 27.27 27.13 11.45
CA GLY A 973 27.76 28.18 10.57
C GLY A 973 26.88 28.38 9.33
N GLY A 974 25.56 28.31 9.52
CA GLY A 974 24.55 28.60 8.49
C GLY A 974 23.73 27.39 8.03
N ALA A 975 24.11 26.17 8.44
CA ALA A 975 23.34 24.96 8.17
C ALA A 975 22.27 24.66 9.24
N SER A 976 22.51 25.06 10.49
CA SER A 976 21.57 24.88 11.60
C SER A 976 21.16 26.22 12.20
N SER A 977 19.86 26.38 12.47
CA SER A 977 19.27 27.59 13.02
C SER A 977 18.23 27.31 14.11
N VAL A 978 17.99 28.31 14.95
CA VAL A 978 16.93 28.36 15.96
C VAL A 978 16.22 29.68 15.81
N THR A 979 14.92 29.64 15.55
CA THR A 979 14.05 30.82 15.51
C THR A 979 13.32 30.98 16.84
N ILE A 980 13.61 32.06 17.56
CA ILE A 980 12.98 32.38 18.84
C ILE A 980 11.75 33.28 18.64
N PRO A 981 10.69 33.18 19.47
CA PRO A 981 9.44 33.92 19.29
C PRO A 981 9.53 35.39 19.75
N PHE A 982 10.50 36.14 19.23
CA PHE A 982 10.80 37.50 19.67
C PHE A 982 11.02 38.45 18.50
N THR A 983 10.55 39.68 18.65
CA THR A 983 10.74 40.78 17.70
C THR A 983 11.41 41.95 18.40
N ARG A 984 12.27 42.69 17.70
CA ARG A 984 13.11 43.73 18.31
C ARG A 984 12.44 45.10 18.38
#